data_AF-A0A971QBY3-F1
#
_entry.id   AF-A0A971QBY3-F1
#
_cell.length_a   1.000
_cell.length_b   1.000
_cell.length_c   1.000
_cell.angle_alpha   90.00
_cell.angle_beta   90.00
_cell.angle_gamma   90.00
#
_symmetry.space_group_name_H-M   'P 1'
#
loop_
_entity.id
_entity.type
_entity.pdbx_description
1 polymer ?
#
loop_
_entity_poly.entity_id
_entity_poly.type
_entity_poly.pdbx_seq_one_letter_code
_entity_poly.pdbx_strand_id
1 'polypeptide(L)'
;MRVAALGLGARSVAFLGLVLATSSFALASRMDELVIALGGDNEAARAEARQLLPRESVEVVPKLLPLMAGDDEQVWRAAFNVLSDLIGEVGVPGREAERRIVTDHLMTLLVPEQSAKVKMRALRLLPVLVPDGYALTPIADLLADAQVRERARAALVELGTADAAAALRAYLPKADATFQVALLDGLSQVRDADSIDACLKLVDSPDARVRVAALRSVAWMGNPSLIATARAQLLAADDVLKAEARNVFVRLLYTTETRGGNWQILVETYLGLLAEDDRLLKEAALAGLGRIGDGTCVVPVLAVIKSVDNPTRAIAIEALRTMQGVDVARALVEAYPVLDGALQASLLGVLGSKQNHAVLPVLTQAASSGEPAIRMAALQALAATELPDALEALMAAGRAEAAEERAAARKGILQVADALRRAGKPKEAGRAYAVALGFAGDDDAARTALAGVAACPIPAAFEVVMEVAGRESLKPQAVPALTAVAGALVAAGQREQALKAYETIRDLGGGTETMRLVAKGMKDLGADIDVSALLGIVTNWWVVGPFELGPENAAWNQALIGEPNVDLNARYMAGKRRLDWRQVVSQDERGLLDLLKVLGPAQQAIAYAYTEIEVPQETPAVLRIGVDDSERVWVNGEKVFEHFVARGLVVDQDQVPITLKAGRNVILMKIWQNTLGWEFCVRITTPDGQPVSFTQRSAK
;
A
#
# COMPACT_ATOMS: atom_id res chain seq x y z
N MET A 1 36.28 15.53 70.76
CA MET A 1 37.08 16.67 70.25
C MET A 1 36.08 17.72 69.76
N ARG A 2 35.77 18.75 70.57
CA ARG A 2 36.39 20.12 70.58
C ARG A 2 36.19 20.84 69.23
N VAL A 3 35.63 22.04 69.07
CA VAL A 3 35.24 23.17 69.94
C VAL A 3 34.17 24.02 69.19
N ALA A 4 33.40 24.79 69.96
CA ALA A 4 32.34 25.74 69.60
C ALA A 4 32.58 26.72 68.43
N ALA A 5 31.47 27.15 67.81
CA ALA A 5 31.22 28.55 67.46
C ALA A 5 29.71 28.82 67.30
N LEU A 6 29.15 29.56 68.27
CA LEU A 6 27.84 30.21 68.22
C LEU A 6 27.94 31.49 67.38
N GLY A 7 26.95 31.74 66.51
CA GLY A 7 26.64 33.09 66.01
C GLY A 7 26.28 33.14 64.52
N LEU A 8 25.17 33.82 64.22
CA LEU A 8 24.57 34.14 62.90
C LEU A 8 23.56 33.13 62.33
N GLY A 9 22.39 33.04 62.96
CA GLY A 9 21.20 32.34 62.43
C GLY A 9 19.92 33.18 62.52
N ALA A 10 19.95 34.47 62.15
CA ALA A 10 18.74 35.30 62.14
C ALA A 10 18.68 36.39 61.04
N ARG A 11 19.72 36.54 60.19
CA ARG A 11 19.76 37.61 59.16
C ARG A 11 19.50 37.16 57.72
N SER A 12 19.54 35.85 57.43
CA SER A 12 19.35 35.35 56.07
C SER A 12 17.88 35.08 55.69
N VAL A 13 16.97 34.94 56.66
CA VAL A 13 15.53 34.77 56.39
C VAL A 13 14.83 36.11 56.13
N ALA A 14 15.28 37.19 56.76
CA ALA A 14 14.71 38.53 56.57
C ALA A 14 15.08 39.16 55.21
N PHE A 15 16.26 38.86 54.66
CA PHE A 15 16.70 39.43 53.38
C PHE A 15 16.06 38.73 52.17
N LEU A 16 15.81 37.41 52.26
CA LEU A 16 15.05 36.70 51.21
C LEU A 16 13.58 37.12 51.20
N GLY A 17 12.97 37.34 52.37
CA GLY A 17 11.60 37.84 52.50
C GLY A 17 11.41 39.27 52.01
N LEU A 18 12.42 40.14 52.20
CA LEU A 18 12.36 41.54 51.75
C LEU A 18 12.51 41.67 50.22
N VAL A 19 13.39 40.87 49.59
CA VAL A 19 13.59 40.90 48.13
C VAL A 19 12.38 40.32 47.39
N LEU A 20 11.80 39.21 47.87
CA LEU A 20 10.56 38.63 47.33
C LEU A 20 9.33 39.55 47.51
N ALA A 21 9.26 40.30 48.62
CA ALA A 21 8.20 41.29 48.83
C ALA A 21 8.32 42.48 47.88
N THR A 22 9.54 42.98 47.62
CA THR A 22 9.75 44.12 46.69
C THR A 22 9.49 43.77 45.23
N SER A 23 9.82 42.56 44.77
CA SER A 23 9.54 42.13 43.40
C SER A 23 8.06 41.86 43.17
N SER A 24 7.37 41.26 44.15
CA SER A 24 5.91 41.02 44.09
C SER A 24 5.12 42.34 44.09
N PHE A 25 5.57 43.34 44.85
CA PHE A 25 4.93 44.66 44.89
C PHE A 25 5.10 45.42 43.56
N ALA A 26 6.26 45.34 42.92
CA ALA A 26 6.52 45.96 41.62
C ALA A 26 5.77 45.28 40.46
N LEU A 27 5.55 43.97 40.54
CA LEU A 27 4.72 43.24 39.58
C LEU A 27 3.23 43.61 39.73
N ALA A 28 2.74 43.68 40.97
CA ALA A 28 1.37 44.10 41.27
C ALA A 28 1.06 45.52 40.79
N SER A 29 1.99 46.48 40.99
CA SER A 29 1.82 47.86 40.53
C SER A 29 1.76 47.97 39.01
N ARG A 30 2.60 47.21 38.29
CA ARG A 30 2.57 47.17 36.82
C ARG A 30 1.27 46.56 36.28
N MET A 31 0.79 45.49 36.91
CA MET A 31 -0.47 44.86 36.53
C MET A 31 -1.66 45.82 36.69
N ASP A 32 -1.70 46.59 37.79
CA ASP A 32 -2.73 47.60 38.01
C ASP A 32 -2.70 48.73 36.96
N GLU A 33 -1.50 49.20 36.60
CA GLU A 33 -1.33 50.20 35.54
C GLU A 33 -1.87 49.70 34.18
N LEU A 34 -1.59 48.45 33.82
CA LEU A 34 -2.07 47.86 32.58
C LEU A 34 -3.59 47.63 32.58
N VAL A 35 -4.19 47.24 33.71
CA VAL A 35 -5.65 47.12 33.84
C VAL A 35 -6.33 48.49 33.72
N ILE A 36 -5.77 49.53 34.33
CA ILE A 36 -6.25 50.91 34.19
C ILE A 36 -6.14 51.37 32.73
N ALA A 37 -5.02 51.10 32.08
CA ALA A 37 -4.81 51.43 30.66
C ALA A 37 -5.80 50.71 29.75
N LEU A 38 -6.18 49.46 30.07
CA LEU A 38 -7.18 48.70 29.33
C LEU A 38 -8.58 49.33 29.41
N GLY A 39 -8.93 49.89 30.58
CA GLY A 39 -10.21 50.55 30.84
C GLY A 39 -10.28 52.03 30.45
N GLY A 40 -9.17 52.65 30.06
CA GLY A 40 -9.09 54.07 29.73
C GLY A 40 -9.40 54.41 28.26
N ASP A 41 -9.43 55.71 27.94
CA ASP A 41 -9.79 56.24 26.61
C ASP A 41 -8.65 56.24 25.59
N ASN A 42 -7.41 55.94 26.00
CA ASN A 42 -6.24 55.95 25.11
C ASN A 42 -6.08 54.59 24.41
N GLU A 43 -6.42 54.54 23.12
CA GLU A 43 -6.36 53.29 22.33
C GLU A 43 -4.94 52.72 22.20
N ALA A 44 -3.89 53.55 22.15
CA ALA A 44 -2.52 53.05 22.09
C ALA A 44 -2.13 52.33 23.38
N ALA A 45 -2.47 52.92 24.54
CA ALA A 45 -2.24 52.31 25.85
C ALA A 45 -3.11 51.05 26.03
N ARG A 46 -4.35 51.05 25.54
CA ARG A 46 -5.24 49.88 25.55
C ARG A 46 -4.71 48.75 24.66
N ALA A 47 -4.14 49.06 23.50
CA ALA A 47 -3.53 48.08 22.61
C ALA A 47 -2.29 47.45 23.25
N GLU A 48 -1.44 48.24 23.91
CA GLU A 48 -0.30 47.74 24.68
C GLU A 48 -0.75 46.84 25.84
N ALA A 49 -1.75 47.28 26.61
CA ALA A 49 -2.33 46.48 27.68
C ALA A 49 -2.84 45.12 27.19
N ARG A 50 -3.52 45.07 26.03
CA ARG A 50 -3.98 43.81 25.42
C ARG A 50 -2.85 42.83 25.09
N GLN A 51 -1.67 43.32 24.72
CA GLN A 51 -0.52 42.47 24.38
C GLN A 51 0.23 41.95 25.60
N LEU A 52 0.20 42.69 26.71
CA LEU A 52 1.00 42.41 27.90
C LEU A 52 0.21 41.63 28.96
N LEU A 53 -1.05 42.00 29.21
CA LEU A 53 -1.88 41.41 30.26
C LEU A 53 -2.07 39.88 30.16
N PRO A 54 -2.18 39.24 28.98
CA PRO A 54 -2.31 37.79 28.90
C PRO A 54 -1.11 37.03 29.48
N ARG A 55 0.08 37.65 29.49
CA ARG A 55 1.34 37.06 29.96
C ARG A 55 1.59 37.27 31.46
N GLU A 56 0.72 38.02 32.11
CA GLU A 56 0.78 38.27 33.55
C GLU A 56 0.18 37.09 34.34
N SER A 57 0.32 37.11 35.66
CA SER A 57 -0.24 36.08 36.55
C SER A 57 -1.78 36.01 36.48
N VAL A 58 -2.35 34.84 36.79
CA VAL A 58 -3.81 34.63 36.92
C VAL A 58 -4.49 35.55 37.94
N GLU A 59 -3.71 36.20 38.82
CA GLU A 59 -4.18 37.24 39.73
C GLU A 59 -4.79 38.47 39.02
N VAL A 60 -4.53 38.64 37.72
CA VAL A 60 -5.12 39.69 36.90
C VAL A 60 -6.61 39.46 36.63
N VAL A 61 -7.06 38.20 36.64
CA VAL A 61 -8.43 37.79 36.28
C VAL A 61 -9.50 38.55 37.08
N PRO A 62 -9.50 38.58 38.43
CA PRO A 62 -10.49 39.33 39.20
C PRO A 62 -10.52 40.84 38.88
N LYS A 63 -9.39 41.42 38.43
CA LYS A 63 -9.32 42.84 38.06
C LYS A 63 -9.91 43.11 36.67
N LEU A 64 -9.87 42.12 35.78
CA LEU A 64 -10.46 42.20 34.43
C LEU A 64 -11.96 41.92 34.40
N LEU A 65 -12.50 41.14 35.35
CA LEU A 65 -13.93 40.81 35.36
C LEU A 65 -14.85 42.04 35.41
N PRO A 66 -14.59 43.08 36.24
CA PRO A 66 -15.41 44.30 36.22
C PRO A 66 -15.40 45.03 34.87
N LEU A 67 -14.24 45.07 34.19
CA LEU A 67 -14.13 45.67 32.84
C LEU A 67 -14.92 44.85 31.81
N MET A 68 -14.83 43.53 31.88
CA MET A 68 -15.64 42.64 31.03
C MET A 68 -17.15 42.73 31.36
N ALA A 69 -17.52 43.04 32.60
CA ALA A 69 -18.90 43.15 33.03
C ALA A 69 -19.55 44.49 32.64
N GLY A 70 -18.75 45.50 32.30
CA GLY A 70 -19.21 46.83 31.94
C GLY A 70 -20.00 46.93 30.63
N ASP A 71 -20.58 48.11 30.40
CA ASP A 71 -21.39 48.43 29.23
C ASP A 71 -20.59 49.01 28.05
N ASP A 72 -19.41 49.60 28.31
CA ASP A 72 -18.57 50.17 27.24
C ASP A 72 -18.04 49.07 26.32
N GLU A 73 -18.43 49.14 25.04
CA GLU A 73 -18.14 48.10 24.07
C GLU A 73 -16.66 47.88 23.79
N GLN A 74 -15.89 48.96 23.75
CA GLN A 74 -14.46 48.86 23.47
C GLN A 74 -13.74 48.23 24.66
N VAL A 75 -14.11 48.64 25.87
CA VAL A 75 -13.50 48.17 27.12
C VAL A 75 -13.84 46.71 27.39
N TRP A 76 -15.13 46.33 27.36
CA TRP A 76 -15.50 44.95 27.71
C TRP A 76 -14.98 43.95 26.67
N ARG A 77 -14.93 44.31 25.38
CA ARG A 77 -14.35 43.45 24.32
C ARG A 77 -12.85 43.30 24.51
N ALA A 78 -12.15 44.38 24.87
CA ALA A 78 -10.71 44.33 25.16
C ALA A 78 -10.42 43.42 26.35
N ALA A 79 -11.17 43.58 27.46
CA ALA A 79 -11.07 42.71 28.63
C ALA A 79 -11.42 41.25 28.31
N PHE A 80 -12.48 41.00 27.52
CA PHE A 80 -12.86 39.66 27.07
C PHE A 80 -11.75 38.99 26.26
N ASN A 81 -11.13 39.70 25.32
CA ASN A 81 -10.07 39.16 24.49
C ASN A 81 -8.82 38.83 25.32
N VAL A 82 -8.43 39.72 26.24
CA VAL A 82 -7.32 39.46 27.18
C VAL A 82 -7.60 38.22 28.03
N LEU A 83 -8.82 38.09 28.56
CA LEU A 83 -9.22 36.89 29.29
C LEU A 83 -9.17 35.66 28.39
N SER A 84 -9.66 35.74 27.15
CA SER A 84 -9.62 34.62 26.20
C SER A 84 -8.18 34.17 25.89
N ASP A 85 -7.24 35.11 25.72
CA ASP A 85 -5.83 34.81 25.47
C ASP A 85 -5.18 34.16 26.70
N LEU A 86 -5.40 34.72 27.90
CA LEU A 86 -4.93 34.14 29.16
C LEU A 86 -5.48 32.72 29.38
N ILE A 87 -6.76 32.50 29.04
CA ILE A 87 -7.41 31.19 29.10
C ILE A 87 -6.73 30.18 28.18
N GLY A 88 -6.33 30.61 26.98
CA GLY A 88 -5.53 29.78 26.08
C GLY A 88 -4.20 29.34 26.71
N GLU A 89 -3.55 30.22 27.50
CA GLU A 89 -2.30 29.90 28.18
C GLU A 89 -2.47 28.98 29.38
N VAL A 90 -3.52 29.14 30.19
CA VAL A 90 -3.78 28.27 31.37
C VAL A 90 -4.53 26.97 31.03
N GLY A 91 -5.12 26.89 29.84
CA GLY A 91 -5.84 25.71 29.35
C GLY A 91 -4.93 24.52 29.02
N VAL A 92 -3.61 24.72 28.94
CA VAL A 92 -2.64 23.67 28.59
C VAL A 92 -2.39 22.69 29.76
N PRO A 93 -1.97 21.43 29.48
CA PRO A 93 -1.60 20.47 30.52
C PRO A 93 -0.48 20.99 31.45
N GLY A 94 -0.59 20.72 32.75
CA GLY A 94 0.40 21.12 33.76
C GLY A 94 0.09 22.43 34.49
N ARG A 95 -1.01 23.10 34.12
CA ARG A 95 -1.50 24.36 34.72
C ARG A 95 -2.83 24.17 35.46
N GLU A 96 -3.11 22.96 35.95
CA GLU A 96 -4.41 22.57 36.53
C GLU A 96 -4.88 23.50 37.66
N ALA A 97 -3.96 23.92 38.53
CA ALA A 97 -4.26 24.80 39.65
C ALA A 97 -4.67 26.21 39.18
N GLU A 98 -3.91 26.78 38.24
CA GLU A 98 -4.19 28.08 37.63
C GLU A 98 -5.53 28.05 36.86
N ARG A 99 -5.76 27.00 36.06
CA ARG A 99 -7.03 26.77 35.36
C ARG A 99 -8.22 26.72 36.31
N ARG A 100 -8.09 26.04 37.45
CA ARG A 100 -9.13 26.00 38.49
C ARG A 100 -9.39 27.37 39.08
N ILE A 101 -8.35 28.13 39.41
CA ILE A 101 -8.49 29.50 39.93
C ILE A 101 -9.25 30.38 38.94
N VAL A 102 -8.90 30.36 37.64
CA VAL A 102 -9.58 31.15 36.62
C VAL A 102 -11.05 30.71 36.46
N THR A 103 -11.30 29.41 36.51
CA THR A 103 -12.66 28.84 36.50
C THR A 103 -13.51 29.36 37.66
N ASP A 104 -12.98 29.31 38.88
CA ASP A 104 -13.67 29.77 40.09
C ASP A 104 -14.09 31.25 39.97
N HIS A 105 -13.20 32.10 39.45
CA HIS A 105 -13.49 33.51 39.23
C HIS A 105 -14.60 33.72 38.18
N LEU A 106 -14.54 33.05 37.03
CA LEU A 106 -15.56 33.22 35.98
C LEU A 106 -16.92 32.67 36.39
N MET A 107 -16.96 31.60 37.21
CA MET A 107 -18.22 31.07 37.75
C MET A 107 -18.96 32.08 38.62
N THR A 108 -18.27 33.01 39.29
CA THR A 108 -18.91 34.09 40.07
C THR A 108 -19.78 35.03 39.22
N LEU A 109 -19.57 35.08 37.91
CA LEU A 109 -20.36 35.91 37.00
C LEU A 109 -21.69 35.28 36.58
N LEU A 110 -21.96 34.04 37.00
CA LEU A 110 -23.18 33.32 36.67
C LEU A 110 -24.29 33.50 37.72
N VAL A 111 -24.06 34.27 38.79
CA VAL A 111 -25.05 34.51 39.85
C VAL A 111 -26.31 35.20 39.31
N PRO A 112 -27.50 34.97 39.92
CA PRO A 112 -28.77 35.49 39.41
C PRO A 112 -28.80 36.99 39.17
N GLU A 113 -28.13 37.78 40.01
CA GLU A 113 -28.10 39.24 40.01
C GLU A 113 -27.35 39.83 38.81
N GLN A 114 -26.49 39.04 38.15
CA GLN A 114 -25.73 39.49 36.98
C GLN A 114 -26.63 39.64 35.75
N SER A 115 -26.33 40.64 34.92
CA SER A 115 -27.09 40.85 33.68
C SER A 115 -26.88 39.70 32.68
N ALA A 116 -27.86 39.47 31.82
CA ALA A 116 -27.76 38.43 30.79
C ALA A 116 -26.52 38.62 29.89
N LYS A 117 -26.15 39.85 29.55
CA LYS A 117 -24.95 40.14 28.74
C LYS A 117 -23.67 39.63 29.43
N VAL A 118 -23.55 39.82 30.74
CA VAL A 118 -22.38 39.39 31.52
C VAL A 118 -22.30 37.87 31.60
N LYS A 119 -23.43 37.22 31.94
CA LYS A 119 -23.55 35.74 31.95
C LYS A 119 -23.18 35.15 30.59
N MET A 120 -23.67 35.73 29.50
CA MET A 120 -23.37 35.28 28.12
C MET A 120 -21.89 35.36 27.78
N ARG A 121 -21.19 36.42 28.22
CA ARG A 121 -19.74 36.57 28.04
C ARG A 121 -18.99 35.48 28.83
N ALA A 122 -19.32 35.29 30.11
CA ALA A 122 -18.70 34.25 30.94
C ALA A 122 -18.90 32.85 30.36
N LEU A 123 -20.13 32.51 29.94
CA LEU A 123 -20.46 31.22 29.33
C LEU A 123 -19.74 30.95 27.99
N ARG A 124 -19.14 31.96 27.33
CA ARG A 124 -18.29 31.76 26.14
C ARG A 124 -16.87 31.33 26.49
N LEU A 125 -16.39 31.69 27.68
CA LEU A 125 -15.03 31.43 28.11
C LEU A 125 -14.90 30.13 28.93
N LEU A 126 -15.95 29.81 29.71
CA LEU A 126 -15.96 28.66 30.61
C LEU A 126 -15.71 27.28 29.95
N PRO A 127 -16.22 26.96 28.74
CA PRO A 127 -16.05 25.62 28.16
C PRO A 127 -14.60 25.17 27.98
N VAL A 128 -13.66 26.11 27.81
CA VAL A 128 -12.23 25.82 27.63
C VAL A 128 -11.52 25.59 28.97
N LEU A 129 -12.11 26.05 30.08
CA LEU A 129 -11.46 26.11 31.38
C LEU A 129 -11.92 25.02 32.35
N VAL A 130 -13.21 24.74 32.37
CA VAL A 130 -13.81 23.94 33.45
C VAL A 130 -13.18 22.54 33.47
N PRO A 131 -12.49 22.17 34.57
CA PRO A 131 -11.83 20.87 34.63
C PRO A 131 -12.84 19.74 34.84
N ASP A 132 -12.43 18.50 34.50
CA ASP A 132 -13.21 17.31 34.78
C ASP A 132 -13.58 17.19 36.27
N GLY A 133 -14.83 16.82 36.55
CA GLY A 133 -15.36 16.69 37.91
C GLY A 133 -15.62 18.02 38.63
N TYR A 134 -15.52 19.17 37.95
CA TYR A 134 -15.92 20.45 38.51
C TYR A 134 -17.46 20.58 38.58
N ALA A 135 -17.97 21.20 39.63
CA ALA A 135 -19.40 21.37 39.82
C ALA A 135 -20.03 22.31 38.77
N LEU A 136 -20.90 21.77 37.92
CA LEU A 136 -21.55 22.51 36.82
C LEU A 136 -22.86 23.21 37.22
N THR A 137 -23.27 23.14 38.49
CA THR A 137 -24.54 23.71 38.98
C THR A 137 -24.76 25.17 38.56
N PRO A 138 -23.77 26.09 38.63
CA PRO A 138 -23.97 27.48 38.19
C PRO A 138 -24.30 27.63 36.71
N ILE A 139 -23.80 26.75 35.85
CA ILE A 139 -24.15 26.72 34.41
C ILE A 139 -25.51 26.03 34.22
N ALA A 140 -25.75 24.94 34.93
CA ALA A 140 -26.98 24.14 34.83
C ALA A 140 -28.23 24.93 35.26
N ASP A 141 -28.14 25.73 36.33
CA ASP A 141 -29.25 26.55 36.82
C ASP A 141 -29.70 27.59 35.79
N LEU A 142 -28.77 28.07 34.95
CA LEU A 142 -29.07 29.02 33.86
C LEU A 142 -29.87 28.42 32.71
N LEU A 143 -30.07 27.10 32.68
CA LEU A 143 -31.03 26.47 31.75
C LEU A 143 -32.48 26.90 32.03
N ALA A 144 -32.77 27.39 33.24
CA ALA A 144 -34.07 27.97 33.60
C ALA A 144 -34.25 29.44 33.22
N ASP A 145 -33.17 30.15 32.89
CA ASP A 145 -33.22 31.57 32.55
C ASP A 145 -33.44 31.75 31.03
N ALA A 146 -34.64 32.18 30.64
CA ALA A 146 -35.03 32.34 29.24
C ALA A 146 -34.10 33.26 28.42
N GLN A 147 -33.38 34.21 29.04
CA GLN A 147 -32.49 35.11 28.32
C GLN A 147 -31.13 34.48 27.98
N VAL A 148 -30.69 33.48 28.74
CA VAL A 148 -29.34 32.90 28.60
C VAL A 148 -29.33 31.38 28.42
N ARG A 149 -30.48 30.70 28.53
CA ARG A 149 -30.57 29.23 28.51
C ARG A 149 -29.95 28.59 27.27
N GLU A 150 -30.04 29.21 26.10
CA GLU A 150 -29.43 28.67 24.87
C GLU A 150 -27.91 28.70 24.92
N ARG A 151 -27.32 29.74 25.51
CA ARG A 151 -25.88 29.81 25.69
C ARG A 151 -25.41 28.90 26.81
N ALA A 152 -26.19 28.76 27.89
CA ALA A 152 -25.89 27.81 28.96
C ALA A 152 -25.90 26.37 28.42
N ARG A 153 -26.91 26.02 27.63
CA ARG A 153 -26.96 24.75 26.88
C ARG A 153 -25.74 24.58 25.97
N ALA A 154 -25.42 25.58 25.15
CA ALA A 154 -24.27 25.51 24.24
C ALA A 154 -22.95 25.31 25.01
N ALA A 155 -22.76 26.01 26.13
CA ALA A 155 -21.59 25.85 26.98
C ALA A 155 -21.48 24.42 27.54
N LEU A 156 -22.59 23.81 27.99
CA LEU A 156 -22.61 22.42 28.45
C LEU A 156 -22.30 21.43 27.31
N VAL A 157 -22.78 21.69 26.09
CA VAL A 157 -22.46 20.86 24.92
C VAL A 157 -20.99 20.99 24.53
N GLU A 158 -20.44 22.22 24.53
CA GLU A 158 -19.03 22.52 24.22
C GLU A 158 -18.08 21.89 25.26
N LEU A 159 -18.49 21.78 26.52
CA LEU A 159 -17.74 21.05 27.54
C LEU A 159 -17.59 19.56 27.20
N GLY A 160 -18.63 18.93 26.65
CA GLY A 160 -18.59 17.54 26.18
C GLY A 160 -18.36 16.48 27.28
N THR A 161 -18.51 16.84 28.57
CA THR A 161 -18.30 15.92 29.70
C THR A 161 -19.56 15.16 30.09
N ALA A 162 -19.40 14.02 30.79
CA ALA A 162 -20.52 13.23 31.31
C ALA A 162 -21.39 14.04 32.30
N ASP A 163 -20.76 14.88 33.13
CA ASP A 163 -21.46 15.77 34.07
C ASP A 163 -22.28 16.83 33.32
N ALA A 164 -21.76 17.36 32.21
CA ALA A 164 -22.48 18.31 31.38
C ALA A 164 -23.69 17.67 30.70
N ALA A 165 -23.53 16.44 30.19
CA ALA A 165 -24.65 15.64 29.70
C ALA A 165 -25.67 15.37 30.82
N ALA A 166 -25.22 15.06 32.04
CA ALA A 166 -26.09 14.85 33.19
C ALA A 166 -26.91 16.09 33.54
N ALA A 167 -26.30 17.28 33.48
CA ALA A 167 -27.01 18.55 33.68
C ALA A 167 -28.10 18.77 32.61
N LEU A 168 -27.78 18.53 31.34
CA LEU A 168 -28.75 18.63 30.23
C LEU A 168 -29.90 17.62 30.41
N ARG A 169 -29.60 16.36 30.76
CA ARG A 169 -30.61 15.32 31.06
C ARG A 169 -31.52 15.71 32.22
N ALA A 170 -30.94 16.24 33.29
CA ALA A 170 -31.69 16.60 34.50
C ALA A 170 -32.69 17.75 34.25
N TYR A 171 -32.37 18.65 33.31
CA TYR A 171 -33.25 19.76 32.97
C TYR A 171 -34.28 19.42 31.86
N LEU A 172 -33.98 18.44 31.01
CA LEU A 172 -34.85 17.99 29.91
C LEU A 172 -36.35 17.82 30.26
N PRO A 173 -36.77 17.18 31.38
CA PRO A 173 -38.20 17.05 31.70
C PRO A 173 -38.88 18.35 32.15
N LYS A 174 -38.11 19.39 32.51
CA LYS A 174 -38.63 20.70 32.96
C LYS A 174 -38.80 21.70 31.81
N ALA A 175 -38.16 21.42 30.68
CA ALA A 175 -38.11 22.28 29.51
C ALA A 175 -39.45 22.30 28.75
N ASP A 176 -39.78 23.46 28.15
CA ASP A 176 -40.83 23.53 27.13
C ASP A 176 -40.43 22.75 25.86
N ALA A 177 -41.40 22.43 25.00
CA ALA A 177 -41.16 21.59 23.82
C ALA A 177 -40.08 22.14 22.88
N THR A 178 -40.00 23.47 22.69
CA THR A 178 -38.98 24.10 21.84
C THR A 178 -37.59 23.89 22.44
N PHE A 179 -37.44 24.04 23.76
CA PHE A 179 -36.16 23.83 24.41
C PHE A 179 -35.79 22.36 24.56
N GLN A 180 -36.78 21.47 24.72
CA GLN A 180 -36.55 20.03 24.71
C GLN A 180 -35.85 19.58 23.43
N VAL A 181 -36.27 20.11 22.26
CA VAL A 181 -35.58 19.85 20.98
C VAL A 181 -34.11 20.29 21.05
N ALA A 182 -33.83 21.51 21.51
CA ALA A 182 -32.47 22.03 21.61
C ALA A 182 -31.59 21.21 22.57
N LEU A 183 -32.14 20.75 23.70
CA LEU A 183 -31.47 19.89 24.67
C LEU A 183 -31.18 18.50 24.08
N LEU A 184 -32.16 17.89 23.39
CA LEU A 184 -32.00 16.61 22.71
C LEU A 184 -30.90 16.68 21.63
N ASP A 185 -30.83 17.79 20.90
CA ASP A 185 -29.76 18.03 19.92
C ASP A 185 -28.40 18.17 20.57
N GLY A 186 -28.34 18.84 21.72
CA GLY A 186 -27.13 18.90 22.53
C GLY A 186 -26.69 17.50 22.99
N LEU A 187 -27.60 16.71 23.55
CA LEU A 187 -27.32 15.34 24.00
C LEU A 187 -26.89 14.44 22.83
N SER A 188 -27.48 14.61 21.64
CA SER A 188 -27.07 13.88 20.43
C SER A 188 -25.65 14.25 19.96
N GLN A 189 -25.18 15.46 20.23
CA GLN A 189 -23.81 15.89 19.90
C GLN A 189 -22.80 15.31 20.89
N VAL A 190 -23.14 15.32 22.19
CA VAL A 190 -22.27 14.75 23.25
C VAL A 190 -22.16 13.22 23.13
N ARG A 191 -23.21 12.54 22.63
CA ARG A 191 -23.27 11.06 22.47
C ARG A 191 -23.07 10.29 23.76
N ASP A 192 -23.58 10.83 24.86
CA ASP A 192 -23.53 10.18 26.15
C ASP A 192 -24.54 9.02 26.25
N ALA A 193 -24.08 7.85 26.71
CA ALA A 193 -24.90 6.65 26.80
C ALA A 193 -25.96 6.73 27.91
N ASP A 194 -25.68 7.43 29.01
CA ASP A 194 -26.63 7.60 30.12
C ASP A 194 -27.85 8.46 29.72
N SER A 195 -27.76 9.13 28.56
CA SER A 195 -28.84 9.93 27.98
C SER A 195 -29.88 9.13 27.22
N ILE A 196 -29.61 7.85 26.96
CA ILE A 196 -30.49 6.96 26.21
C ILE A 196 -31.89 6.89 26.85
N ASP A 197 -31.96 6.54 28.14
CA ASP A 197 -33.25 6.36 28.83
C ASP A 197 -34.05 7.66 28.90
N ALA A 198 -33.37 8.81 29.04
CA ALA A 198 -34.02 10.12 29.05
C ALA A 198 -34.61 10.47 27.67
N CYS A 199 -33.86 10.23 26.59
CA CYS A 199 -34.33 10.43 25.23
C CYS A 199 -35.46 9.45 24.86
N LEU A 200 -35.36 8.19 25.27
CA LEU A 200 -36.39 7.17 25.00
C LEU A 200 -37.75 7.55 25.61
N LYS A 201 -37.78 8.19 26.78
CA LYS A 201 -39.04 8.67 27.39
C LYS A 201 -39.75 9.75 26.56
N LEU A 202 -39.05 10.41 25.64
CA LEU A 202 -39.59 11.49 24.81
C LEU A 202 -39.92 11.07 23.37
N VAL A 203 -39.65 9.82 22.99
CA VAL A 203 -40.00 9.35 21.64
C VAL A 203 -41.51 9.37 21.41
N ASP A 204 -42.32 9.25 22.45
CA ASP A 204 -43.79 9.33 22.39
C ASP A 204 -44.36 10.67 22.90
N SER A 205 -43.53 11.72 22.94
CA SER A 205 -43.95 13.08 23.32
C SER A 205 -45.19 13.55 22.53
N PRO A 206 -46.12 14.33 23.14
CA PRO A 206 -47.23 14.92 22.40
C PRO A 206 -46.76 15.89 21.29
N ASP A 207 -45.62 16.56 21.45
CA ASP A 207 -45.05 17.47 20.43
C ASP A 207 -44.24 16.68 19.38
N ALA A 208 -44.61 16.82 18.11
CA ALA A 208 -43.98 16.09 17.01
C ALA A 208 -42.49 16.42 16.82
N ARG A 209 -42.07 17.66 17.06
CA ARG A 209 -40.67 18.08 16.94
C ARG A 209 -39.83 17.41 18.01
N VAL A 210 -40.37 17.31 19.24
CA VAL A 210 -39.72 16.61 20.35
C VAL A 210 -39.57 15.13 20.05
N ARG A 211 -40.59 14.47 19.49
CA ARG A 211 -40.50 13.05 19.11
C ARG A 211 -39.39 12.77 18.10
N VAL A 212 -39.33 13.58 17.02
CA VAL A 212 -38.31 13.44 15.97
C VAL A 212 -36.90 13.71 16.51
N ALA A 213 -36.73 14.76 17.31
CA ALA A 213 -35.46 15.06 17.96
C ALA A 213 -35.03 13.93 18.92
N ALA A 214 -35.96 13.38 19.70
CA ALA A 214 -35.69 12.28 20.62
C ALA A 214 -35.22 11.03 19.87
N LEU A 215 -35.91 10.66 18.78
CA LEU A 215 -35.49 9.56 17.91
C LEU A 215 -34.13 9.81 17.26
N ARG A 216 -33.83 11.04 16.79
CA ARG A 216 -32.49 11.39 16.29
C ARG A 216 -31.43 11.09 17.34
N SER A 217 -31.66 11.50 18.58
CA SER A 217 -30.73 11.33 19.70
C SER A 217 -30.51 9.88 20.11
N VAL A 218 -31.32 8.93 19.65
CA VAL A 218 -31.18 7.48 19.94
C VAL A 218 -30.98 6.61 18.70
N ALA A 219 -31.14 7.15 17.48
CA ALA A 219 -31.03 6.39 16.23
C ALA A 219 -29.64 5.76 16.03
N TRP A 220 -28.58 6.38 16.56
CA TRP A 220 -27.21 5.86 16.53
C TRP A 220 -27.01 4.58 17.37
N MET A 221 -27.97 4.23 18.21
CA MET A 221 -27.97 2.94 18.91
C MET A 221 -28.33 1.78 17.99
N GLY A 222 -28.97 2.04 16.85
CA GLY A 222 -29.44 0.98 15.95
C GLY A 222 -30.38 0.00 16.64
N ASN A 223 -31.25 0.48 17.55
CA ASN A 223 -32.16 -0.38 18.29
C ASN A 223 -33.35 -0.77 17.39
N PRO A 224 -33.49 -2.05 16.99
CA PRO A 224 -34.53 -2.51 16.06
C PRO A 224 -35.95 -2.29 16.59
N SER A 225 -36.16 -2.26 17.91
CA SER A 225 -37.49 -2.02 18.50
C SER A 225 -38.05 -0.63 18.19
N LEU A 226 -37.19 0.34 17.83
CA LEU A 226 -37.59 1.70 17.48
C LEU A 226 -38.02 1.84 16.01
N ILE A 227 -37.83 0.81 15.17
CA ILE A 227 -38.14 0.89 13.73
C ILE A 227 -39.63 1.18 13.51
N ALA A 228 -40.51 0.47 14.22
CA ALA A 228 -41.96 0.66 14.13
C ALA A 228 -42.37 2.07 14.57
N THR A 229 -41.82 2.56 15.70
CA THR A 229 -42.06 3.90 16.22
C THR A 229 -41.58 4.98 15.25
N ALA A 230 -40.35 4.87 14.77
CA ALA A 230 -39.78 5.82 13.80
C ALA A 230 -40.59 5.85 12.49
N ARG A 231 -41.06 4.70 12.01
CA ARG A 231 -41.93 4.62 10.85
C ARG A 231 -43.28 5.29 11.09
N ALA A 232 -43.94 5.03 12.21
CA ALA A 232 -45.21 5.65 12.55
C ALA A 232 -45.09 7.18 12.62
N GLN A 233 -43.99 7.68 13.19
CA GLN A 233 -43.72 9.11 13.26
C GLN A 233 -43.45 9.73 11.89
N LEU A 234 -42.67 9.05 11.03
CA LEU A 234 -42.46 9.49 9.66
C LEU A 234 -43.78 9.59 8.90
N LEU A 235 -44.68 8.61 9.03
CA LEU A 235 -45.98 8.63 8.37
C LEU A 235 -46.86 9.78 8.88
N ALA A 236 -46.85 10.05 10.18
CA ALA A 236 -47.63 11.12 10.82
C ALA A 236 -47.00 12.53 10.72
N ALA A 237 -45.75 12.65 10.27
CA ALA A 237 -45.06 13.93 10.15
C ALA A 237 -45.68 14.83 9.07
N ASP A 238 -45.81 16.11 9.38
CA ASP A 238 -46.19 17.18 8.44
C ASP A 238 -45.05 17.51 7.46
N ASP A 239 -45.32 18.39 6.50
CA ASP A 239 -44.34 18.75 5.46
C ASP A 239 -43.04 19.37 6.01
N VAL A 240 -43.11 20.03 7.18
CA VAL A 240 -41.96 20.64 7.82
C VAL A 240 -41.04 19.57 8.41
N LEU A 241 -41.61 18.56 9.07
CA LEU A 241 -40.85 17.49 9.74
C LEU A 241 -40.58 16.27 8.86
N LYS A 242 -41.27 16.12 7.72
CA LYS A 242 -41.20 14.91 6.88
C LYS A 242 -39.77 14.56 6.49
N ALA A 243 -39.00 15.55 6.05
CA ALA A 243 -37.61 15.35 5.61
C ALA A 243 -36.70 14.88 6.76
N GLU A 244 -36.86 15.49 7.94
CA GLU A 244 -36.09 15.15 9.13
C GLU A 244 -36.46 13.76 9.65
N ALA A 245 -37.75 13.46 9.78
CA ALA A 245 -38.23 12.14 10.19
C ALA A 245 -37.74 11.03 9.23
N ARG A 246 -37.67 11.32 7.92
CA ARG A 246 -37.13 10.39 6.93
C ARG A 246 -35.65 10.11 7.18
N ASN A 247 -34.85 11.16 7.40
CA ASN A 247 -33.43 11.03 7.70
C ASN A 247 -33.18 10.23 8.99
N VAL A 248 -33.99 10.46 10.03
CA VAL A 248 -33.92 9.72 11.29
C VAL A 248 -34.23 8.25 11.07
N PHE A 249 -35.31 7.94 10.32
CA PHE A 249 -35.69 6.57 10.02
C PHE A 249 -34.62 5.84 9.21
N VAL A 250 -34.11 6.43 8.13
CA VAL A 250 -33.04 5.83 7.32
C VAL A 250 -31.75 5.63 8.13
N ARG A 251 -31.38 6.61 8.99
CA ARG A 251 -30.23 6.48 9.90
C ARG A 251 -30.41 5.34 10.89
N LEU A 252 -31.60 5.17 11.46
CA LEU A 252 -31.90 4.07 12.37
C LEU A 252 -31.72 2.72 11.65
N LEU A 253 -32.27 2.57 10.44
CA LEU A 253 -32.11 1.33 9.65
C LEU A 253 -30.64 1.04 9.36
N TYR A 254 -29.90 2.02 8.84
CA TYR A 254 -28.48 1.88 8.55
C TYR A 254 -27.64 1.56 9.81
N THR A 255 -27.97 2.19 10.94
CA THR A 255 -27.22 1.92 12.18
C THR A 255 -27.55 0.55 12.76
N THR A 256 -28.80 0.10 12.61
CA THR A 256 -29.23 -1.26 12.98
C THR A 256 -28.54 -2.30 12.09
N GLU A 257 -28.40 -2.01 10.79
CA GLU A 257 -27.69 -2.83 9.80
C GLU A 257 -26.22 -3.03 10.17
N THR A 258 -25.51 -1.93 10.39
CA THR A 258 -24.07 -1.93 10.70
C THR A 258 -23.70 -2.61 12.03
N ARG A 259 -24.65 -2.73 12.97
CA ARG A 259 -24.46 -3.47 14.22
C ARG A 259 -24.64 -4.98 14.08
N GLY A 260 -25.26 -5.46 13.00
CA GLY A 260 -25.51 -6.88 12.76
C GLY A 260 -26.60 -7.50 13.67
N GLY A 261 -26.87 -8.79 13.47
CA GLY A 261 -27.81 -9.57 14.30
C GLY A 261 -29.31 -9.34 14.05
N ASN A 262 -29.67 -8.33 13.26
CA ASN A 262 -31.06 -7.93 12.99
C ASN A 262 -31.48 -8.14 11.54
N TRP A 263 -30.91 -9.15 10.88
CA TRP A 263 -31.06 -9.38 9.44
C TRP A 263 -32.52 -9.50 9.01
N GLN A 264 -33.31 -10.36 9.67
CA GLN A 264 -34.68 -10.66 9.27
C GLN A 264 -35.57 -9.40 9.30
N ILE A 265 -35.56 -8.67 10.43
CA ILE A 265 -36.37 -7.45 10.57
C ILE A 265 -35.97 -6.36 9.58
N LEU A 266 -34.67 -6.25 9.26
CA LEU A 266 -34.19 -5.25 8.29
C LEU A 266 -34.59 -5.60 6.86
N VAL A 267 -34.43 -6.87 6.45
CA VAL A 267 -34.86 -7.32 5.12
C VAL A 267 -36.37 -7.14 4.95
N GLU A 268 -37.17 -7.58 5.92
CA GLU A 268 -38.63 -7.38 5.89
C GLU A 268 -38.99 -5.89 5.81
N THR A 269 -38.30 -5.04 6.59
CA THR A 269 -38.54 -3.59 6.56
C THR A 269 -38.20 -3.00 5.19
N TYR A 270 -37.01 -3.29 4.65
CA TYR A 270 -36.61 -2.75 3.35
C TYR A 270 -37.50 -3.25 2.20
N LEU A 271 -37.91 -4.52 2.21
CA LEU A 271 -38.87 -5.04 1.23
C LEU A 271 -40.21 -4.31 1.29
N GLY A 272 -40.70 -4.00 2.50
CA GLY A 272 -41.89 -3.17 2.70
C GLY A 272 -41.75 -1.78 2.07
N LEU A 273 -40.58 -1.15 2.21
CA LEU A 273 -40.30 0.18 1.64
C LEU A 273 -40.23 0.19 0.10
N LEU A 274 -39.93 -0.94 -0.54
CA LEU A 274 -39.94 -1.01 -2.01
C LEU A 274 -41.33 -0.82 -2.62
N ALA A 275 -42.39 -1.12 -1.86
CA ALA A 275 -43.78 -0.97 -2.29
C ALA A 275 -44.32 0.47 -2.11
N GLU A 276 -43.56 1.35 -1.44
CA GLU A 276 -43.99 2.72 -1.16
C GLU A 276 -43.69 3.68 -2.33
N ASP A 277 -44.44 4.78 -2.42
CA ASP A 277 -44.25 5.81 -3.45
C ASP A 277 -43.10 6.78 -3.13
N ASP A 278 -42.58 6.78 -1.90
CA ASP A 278 -41.47 7.64 -1.51
C ASP A 278 -40.15 7.16 -2.16
N ARG A 279 -39.72 7.90 -3.18
CA ARG A 279 -38.48 7.61 -3.93
C ARG A 279 -37.25 7.49 -3.02
N LEU A 280 -37.09 8.37 -2.03
CA LEU A 280 -35.89 8.38 -1.18
C LEU A 280 -35.87 7.16 -0.25
N LEU A 281 -37.02 6.74 0.28
CA LEU A 281 -37.12 5.51 1.07
C LEU A 281 -36.85 4.27 0.21
N LYS A 282 -37.38 4.25 -1.01
CA LYS A 282 -37.15 3.18 -1.98
C LYS A 282 -35.66 3.04 -2.34
N GLU A 283 -35.00 4.15 -2.64
CA GLU A 283 -33.56 4.19 -2.92
C GLU A 283 -32.72 3.73 -1.72
N ALA A 284 -33.07 4.17 -0.51
CA ALA A 284 -32.42 3.72 0.73
C ALA A 284 -32.62 2.22 0.97
N ALA A 285 -33.81 1.70 0.68
CA ALA A 285 -34.14 0.29 0.81
C ALA A 285 -33.39 -0.57 -0.19
N LEU A 286 -33.30 -0.16 -1.46
CA LEU A 286 -32.49 -0.84 -2.48
C LEU A 286 -31.02 -0.90 -2.06
N ALA A 287 -30.46 0.21 -1.57
CA ALA A 287 -29.09 0.24 -1.08
C ALA A 287 -28.88 -0.70 0.13
N GLY A 288 -29.84 -0.76 1.06
CA GLY A 288 -29.82 -1.70 2.19
C GLY A 288 -29.88 -3.16 1.75
N LEU A 289 -30.84 -3.51 0.88
CA LEU A 289 -30.98 -4.86 0.33
C LEU A 289 -29.76 -5.28 -0.50
N GLY A 290 -29.07 -4.36 -1.17
CA GLY A 290 -27.80 -4.68 -1.83
C GLY A 290 -26.72 -5.16 -0.87
N ARG A 291 -26.70 -4.63 0.37
CA ARG A 291 -25.70 -4.99 1.38
C ARG A 291 -26.06 -6.25 2.17
N ILE A 292 -27.34 -6.42 2.52
CA ILE A 292 -27.78 -7.49 3.44
C ILE A 292 -28.81 -8.46 2.85
N GLY A 293 -29.29 -8.22 1.63
CA GLY A 293 -30.34 -9.04 1.03
C GLY A 293 -29.86 -10.44 0.66
N ASP A 294 -30.82 -11.35 0.54
CA ASP A 294 -30.63 -12.74 0.12
C ASP A 294 -31.41 -13.03 -1.16
N GLY A 295 -31.48 -14.31 -1.57
CA GLY A 295 -32.19 -14.73 -2.76
C GLY A 295 -33.68 -14.33 -2.79
N THR A 296 -34.32 -14.17 -1.62
CA THR A 296 -35.73 -13.76 -1.52
C THR A 296 -35.96 -12.32 -1.97
N CYS A 297 -34.91 -11.49 -1.93
CA CYS A 297 -34.96 -10.08 -2.30
C CYS A 297 -34.87 -9.84 -3.82
N VAL A 298 -34.43 -10.84 -4.59
CA VAL A 298 -34.16 -10.68 -6.03
C VAL A 298 -35.42 -10.32 -6.82
N VAL A 299 -36.51 -11.07 -6.64
CA VAL A 299 -37.77 -10.84 -7.36
C VAL A 299 -38.39 -9.47 -7.01
N PRO A 300 -38.49 -9.06 -5.73
CA PRO A 300 -38.91 -7.70 -5.37
C PRO A 300 -38.09 -6.60 -6.03
N VAL A 301 -36.75 -6.72 -6.04
CA VAL A 301 -35.87 -5.71 -6.64
C VAL A 301 -36.04 -5.67 -8.17
N LEU A 302 -36.21 -6.83 -8.82
CA LEU A 302 -36.52 -6.89 -10.26
C LEU A 302 -37.86 -6.23 -10.59
N ALA A 303 -38.87 -6.36 -9.73
CA ALA A 303 -40.14 -5.67 -9.91
C ALA A 303 -39.97 -4.14 -9.85
N VAL A 304 -39.12 -3.64 -8.94
CA VAL A 304 -38.76 -2.21 -8.88
C VAL A 304 -38.11 -1.78 -10.19
N ILE A 305 -37.10 -2.50 -10.69
CA ILE A 305 -36.41 -2.19 -11.96
C ILE A 305 -37.38 -2.01 -13.13
N LYS A 306 -38.42 -2.85 -13.21
CA LYS A 306 -39.46 -2.80 -14.25
C LYS A 306 -40.39 -1.59 -14.11
N SER A 307 -40.63 -1.13 -12.89
CA SER A 307 -41.63 -0.09 -12.59
C SER A 307 -41.09 1.35 -12.56
N VAL A 308 -39.76 1.54 -12.43
CA VAL A 308 -39.15 2.86 -12.21
C VAL A 308 -38.26 3.33 -13.37
N ASP A 309 -38.01 4.64 -13.38
CA ASP A 309 -37.14 5.36 -14.30
C ASP A 309 -35.68 5.45 -13.81
N ASN A 310 -34.86 6.25 -14.50
CA ASN A 310 -33.41 6.04 -14.61
C ASN A 310 -32.47 6.68 -13.56
N PRO A 311 -32.90 7.18 -12.39
CA PRO A 311 -32.00 7.13 -11.22
C PRO A 311 -32.28 5.88 -10.37
N THR A 312 -33.53 5.64 -10.00
CA THR A 312 -33.91 4.52 -9.11
C THR A 312 -33.57 3.15 -9.72
N ARG A 313 -33.73 3.00 -11.05
CA ARG A 313 -33.40 1.76 -11.75
C ARG A 313 -31.92 1.39 -11.62
N ALA A 314 -31.02 2.36 -11.72
CA ALA A 314 -29.60 2.13 -11.59
C ALA A 314 -29.23 1.65 -10.18
N ILE A 315 -29.84 2.23 -9.15
CA ILE A 315 -29.65 1.81 -7.75
C ILE A 315 -30.17 0.39 -7.53
N ALA A 316 -31.29 0.01 -8.15
CA ALA A 316 -31.83 -1.34 -8.05
C ALA A 316 -30.95 -2.39 -8.75
N ILE A 317 -30.38 -2.06 -9.92
CA ILE A 317 -29.39 -2.93 -10.60
C ILE A 317 -28.13 -3.07 -9.74
N GLU A 318 -27.66 -1.98 -9.13
CA GLU A 318 -26.51 -2.01 -8.22
C GLU A 318 -26.79 -2.84 -6.96
N ALA A 319 -28.02 -2.80 -6.44
CA ALA A 319 -28.43 -3.65 -5.33
C ALA A 319 -28.29 -5.13 -5.71
N LEU A 320 -28.79 -5.55 -6.88
CA LEU A 320 -28.61 -6.93 -7.34
C LEU A 320 -27.14 -7.28 -7.58
N ARG A 321 -26.30 -6.34 -8.03
CA ARG A 321 -24.86 -6.53 -8.24
C ARG A 321 -24.10 -6.73 -6.94
N THR A 322 -24.43 -5.95 -5.91
CA THR A 322 -23.74 -5.99 -4.61
C THR A 322 -24.20 -7.15 -3.72
N MET A 323 -25.45 -7.58 -3.86
CA MET A 323 -26.01 -8.70 -3.10
C MET A 323 -25.23 -10.00 -3.34
N GLN A 324 -24.80 -10.66 -2.27
CA GLN A 324 -23.96 -11.87 -2.32
C GLN A 324 -24.75 -13.08 -1.84
N GLY A 325 -24.40 -14.27 -2.34
CA GLY A 325 -25.02 -15.52 -1.91
C GLY A 325 -25.25 -16.48 -3.07
N VAL A 326 -25.16 -17.78 -2.77
CA VAL A 326 -25.44 -18.85 -3.75
C VAL A 326 -26.92 -18.86 -4.13
N ASP A 327 -27.78 -18.60 -3.16
CA ASP A 327 -29.22 -18.42 -3.33
C ASP A 327 -29.57 -17.19 -4.17
N VAL A 328 -28.83 -16.07 -4.02
CA VAL A 328 -28.96 -14.87 -4.87
C VAL A 328 -28.63 -15.19 -6.32
N ALA A 329 -27.50 -15.86 -6.56
CA ALA A 329 -27.12 -16.29 -7.91
C ALA A 329 -28.18 -17.22 -8.52
N ARG A 330 -28.71 -18.17 -7.75
CA ARG A 330 -29.77 -19.08 -8.20
C ARG A 330 -31.07 -18.32 -8.52
N ALA A 331 -31.50 -17.41 -7.65
CA ALA A 331 -32.72 -16.63 -7.87
C ALA A 331 -32.60 -15.72 -9.11
N LEU A 332 -31.43 -15.13 -9.35
CA LEU A 332 -31.16 -14.38 -10.59
C LEU A 332 -31.24 -15.27 -11.84
N VAL A 333 -30.65 -16.47 -11.78
CA VAL A 333 -30.69 -17.45 -12.88
C VAL A 333 -32.12 -17.92 -13.16
N GLU A 334 -32.91 -18.21 -12.12
CA GLU A 334 -34.32 -18.61 -12.24
C GLU A 334 -35.19 -17.49 -12.82
N ALA A 335 -34.93 -16.23 -12.45
CA ALA A 335 -35.69 -15.08 -12.92
C ALA A 335 -35.29 -14.62 -14.33
N TYR A 336 -34.08 -14.91 -14.79
CA TYR A 336 -33.53 -14.39 -16.06
C TYR A 336 -34.35 -14.71 -17.33
N PRO A 337 -34.88 -15.94 -17.54
CA PRO A 337 -35.58 -16.30 -18.78
C PRO A 337 -36.89 -15.54 -19.02
N VAL A 338 -37.51 -15.01 -17.97
CA VAL A 338 -38.81 -14.31 -18.04
C VAL A 338 -38.68 -12.78 -18.16
N LEU A 339 -37.45 -12.28 -18.32
CA LEU A 339 -37.18 -10.85 -18.49
C LEU A 339 -37.21 -10.47 -19.97
N ASP A 340 -37.55 -9.22 -20.28
CA ASP A 340 -37.43 -8.70 -21.65
C ASP A 340 -35.96 -8.55 -22.08
N GLY A 341 -35.71 -8.47 -23.39
CA GLY A 341 -34.35 -8.48 -23.94
C GLY A 341 -33.45 -7.33 -23.44
N ALA A 342 -34.02 -6.15 -23.21
CA ALA A 342 -33.25 -5.00 -22.69
C ALA A 342 -32.80 -5.23 -21.25
N LEU A 343 -33.68 -5.80 -20.41
CA LEU A 343 -33.34 -6.15 -19.04
C LEU A 343 -32.42 -7.37 -18.95
N GLN A 344 -32.61 -8.38 -19.81
CA GLN A 344 -31.69 -9.51 -19.94
C GLN A 344 -30.27 -9.02 -20.22
N ALA A 345 -30.09 -8.17 -21.24
CA ALA A 345 -28.79 -7.59 -21.56
C ALA A 345 -28.17 -6.83 -20.37
N SER A 346 -28.97 -6.05 -19.65
CA SER A 346 -28.52 -5.26 -18.49
C SER A 346 -28.09 -6.12 -17.29
N LEU A 347 -28.68 -7.30 -17.11
CA LEU A 347 -28.38 -8.20 -15.99
C LEU A 347 -27.26 -9.20 -16.26
N LEU A 348 -26.78 -9.35 -17.51
CA LEU A 348 -25.62 -10.20 -17.79
C LEU A 348 -24.39 -9.78 -16.97
N GLY A 349 -24.13 -8.47 -16.87
CA GLY A 349 -23.06 -7.94 -16.01
C GLY A 349 -23.29 -8.21 -14.52
N VAL A 350 -24.54 -8.24 -14.07
CA VAL A 350 -24.90 -8.62 -12.68
C VAL A 350 -24.61 -10.11 -12.45
N LEU A 351 -25.04 -10.99 -13.35
CA LEU A 351 -24.76 -12.43 -13.29
C LEU A 351 -23.24 -12.69 -13.29
N GLY A 352 -22.49 -12.03 -14.18
CA GLY A 352 -21.03 -12.13 -14.24
C GLY A 352 -20.36 -11.79 -12.91
N SER A 353 -20.83 -10.74 -12.23
CA SER A 353 -20.27 -10.32 -10.93
C SER A 353 -20.50 -11.29 -9.76
N LYS A 354 -21.36 -12.31 -9.91
CA LYS A 354 -21.69 -13.24 -8.83
C LYS A 354 -20.56 -14.24 -8.52
N GLN A 355 -19.61 -14.42 -9.44
CA GLN A 355 -18.51 -15.39 -9.31
C GLN A 355 -18.99 -16.81 -8.89
N ASN A 356 -20.15 -17.22 -9.41
CA ASN A 356 -20.83 -18.45 -9.01
C ASN A 356 -21.06 -19.37 -10.20
N HIS A 357 -20.71 -20.65 -10.10
CA HIS A 357 -20.85 -21.62 -11.20
C HIS A 357 -22.30 -21.75 -11.72
N ALA A 358 -23.31 -21.47 -10.89
CA ALA A 358 -24.72 -21.51 -11.29
C ALA A 358 -25.05 -20.52 -12.42
N VAL A 359 -24.28 -19.43 -12.60
CA VAL A 359 -24.55 -18.46 -13.67
C VAL A 359 -24.00 -18.88 -15.03
N LEU A 360 -23.03 -19.80 -15.07
CA LEU A 360 -22.31 -20.16 -16.30
C LEU A 360 -23.22 -20.68 -17.42
N PRO A 361 -24.21 -21.56 -17.17
CA PRO A 361 -25.10 -22.01 -18.25
C PRO A 361 -25.85 -20.86 -18.94
N VAL A 362 -26.34 -19.89 -18.16
CA VAL A 362 -27.06 -18.72 -18.69
C VAL A 362 -26.11 -17.84 -19.51
N LEU A 363 -24.90 -17.58 -19.00
CA LEU A 363 -23.92 -16.75 -19.68
C LEU A 363 -23.41 -17.41 -20.98
N THR A 364 -23.15 -18.72 -20.96
CA THR A 364 -22.72 -19.47 -22.15
C THR A 364 -23.81 -19.51 -23.22
N GLN A 365 -25.08 -19.68 -22.82
CA GLN A 365 -26.21 -19.60 -23.75
C GLN A 365 -26.32 -18.19 -24.36
N ALA A 366 -26.20 -17.14 -23.55
CA ALA A 366 -26.25 -15.75 -24.01
C ALA A 366 -25.07 -15.39 -24.94
N ALA A 367 -23.89 -15.98 -24.72
CA ALA A 367 -22.73 -15.83 -25.61
C ALA A 367 -22.97 -16.43 -27.02
N SER A 368 -23.99 -17.29 -27.16
CA SER A 368 -24.43 -17.87 -28.44
C SER A 368 -25.71 -17.21 -29.00
N SER A 369 -26.14 -16.08 -28.44
CA SER A 369 -27.36 -15.38 -28.86
C SER A 369 -27.28 -14.91 -30.33
N GLY A 370 -28.44 -14.84 -31.00
CA GLY A 370 -28.54 -14.20 -32.32
C GLY A 370 -28.23 -12.70 -32.30
N GLU A 371 -28.37 -12.05 -31.14
CA GLU A 371 -28.15 -10.60 -30.97
C GLU A 371 -26.70 -10.28 -30.57
N PRO A 372 -25.94 -9.49 -31.38
CA PRO A 372 -24.54 -9.17 -31.09
C PRO A 372 -24.32 -8.46 -29.75
N ALA A 373 -25.25 -7.59 -29.34
CA ALA A 373 -25.16 -6.89 -28.07
C ALA A 373 -25.23 -7.85 -26.87
N ILE A 374 -26.11 -8.86 -26.94
CA ILE A 374 -26.23 -9.91 -25.91
C ILE A 374 -24.97 -10.77 -25.89
N ARG A 375 -24.44 -11.18 -27.06
CA ARG A 375 -23.18 -11.94 -27.12
C ARG A 375 -22.04 -11.18 -26.47
N MET A 376 -21.85 -9.90 -26.81
CA MET A 376 -20.78 -9.07 -26.24
C MET A 376 -20.91 -8.95 -24.72
N ALA A 377 -22.10 -8.64 -24.22
CA ALA A 377 -22.36 -8.54 -22.78
C ALA A 377 -22.12 -9.87 -22.06
N ALA A 378 -22.47 -11.00 -22.69
CA ALA A 378 -22.25 -12.33 -22.15
C ALA A 378 -20.76 -12.70 -22.09
N LEU A 379 -19.96 -12.35 -23.11
CA LEU A 379 -18.51 -12.58 -23.10
C LEU A 379 -17.81 -11.77 -22.00
N GLN A 380 -18.21 -10.51 -21.81
CA GLN A 380 -17.72 -9.68 -20.72
C GLN A 380 -18.15 -10.25 -19.35
N ALA A 381 -19.38 -10.74 -19.24
CA ALA A 381 -19.88 -11.37 -18.03
C ALA A 381 -19.16 -12.69 -17.71
N LEU A 382 -18.90 -13.55 -18.70
CA LEU A 382 -18.12 -14.78 -18.56
C LEU A 382 -16.72 -14.47 -18.01
N ALA A 383 -16.04 -13.46 -18.56
CA ALA A 383 -14.75 -13.00 -18.04
C ALA A 383 -14.85 -12.48 -16.60
N ALA A 384 -15.90 -11.73 -16.28
CA ALA A 384 -16.15 -11.17 -14.95
C ALA A 384 -16.50 -12.23 -13.89
N THR A 385 -16.89 -13.45 -14.29
CA THR A 385 -17.06 -14.56 -13.34
C THR A 385 -15.75 -14.94 -12.66
N GLU A 386 -14.61 -14.68 -13.30
CA GLU A 386 -13.29 -15.10 -12.83
C GLU A 386 -13.16 -16.63 -12.61
N LEU A 387 -14.07 -17.43 -13.20
CA LEU A 387 -14.11 -18.88 -13.06
C LEU A 387 -13.35 -19.59 -14.20
N PRO A 388 -12.61 -20.68 -13.91
CA PRO A 388 -11.88 -21.42 -14.93
C PRO A 388 -12.82 -22.10 -15.95
N ASP A 389 -14.03 -22.48 -15.54
CA ASP A 389 -15.02 -23.11 -16.41
C ASP A 389 -15.56 -22.15 -17.49
N ALA A 390 -15.42 -20.83 -17.31
CA ALA A 390 -15.77 -19.85 -18.33
C ALA A 390 -14.82 -19.89 -19.55
N LEU A 391 -13.62 -20.48 -19.39
CA LEU A 391 -12.62 -20.54 -20.45
C LEU A 391 -13.11 -21.29 -21.69
N GLU A 392 -13.94 -22.33 -21.54
CA GLU A 392 -14.45 -23.10 -22.69
C GLU A 392 -15.28 -22.21 -23.63
N ALA A 393 -16.23 -21.46 -23.08
CA ALA A 393 -17.06 -20.54 -23.84
C ALA A 393 -16.25 -19.38 -24.43
N LEU A 394 -15.30 -18.83 -23.66
CA LEU A 394 -14.40 -17.77 -24.14
C LEU A 394 -13.46 -18.26 -25.26
N MET A 395 -12.97 -19.50 -25.20
CA MET A 395 -12.15 -20.09 -26.27
C MET A 395 -12.96 -20.25 -27.56
N ALA A 396 -14.22 -20.69 -27.48
CA ALA A 396 -15.08 -20.78 -28.65
C ALA A 396 -15.24 -19.40 -29.32
N ALA A 397 -15.54 -18.37 -28.53
CA ALA A 397 -15.67 -17.00 -29.03
C ALA A 397 -14.33 -16.36 -29.47
N GLY A 398 -13.20 -16.82 -28.94
CA GLY A 398 -11.85 -16.41 -29.38
C GLY A 398 -11.52 -16.78 -30.83
N ARG A 399 -12.37 -17.60 -31.47
CA ARG A 399 -12.34 -17.99 -32.89
C ARG A 399 -13.50 -17.40 -33.70
N ALA A 400 -14.30 -16.50 -33.11
CA ALA A 400 -15.42 -15.88 -33.80
C ALA A 400 -14.96 -15.07 -35.03
N GLU A 401 -15.81 -15.05 -36.05
CA GLU A 401 -15.59 -14.23 -37.25
C GLU A 401 -15.61 -12.72 -36.91
N ALA A 402 -16.52 -12.33 -36.02
CA ALA A 402 -16.63 -10.96 -35.55
C ALA A 402 -15.39 -10.53 -34.75
N ALA A 403 -14.67 -9.53 -35.25
CA ALA A 403 -13.40 -9.07 -34.67
C ALA A 403 -13.55 -8.56 -33.23
N GLU A 404 -14.64 -7.86 -32.92
CA GLU A 404 -14.91 -7.34 -31.58
C GLU A 404 -15.15 -8.47 -30.58
N GLU A 405 -15.97 -9.46 -30.93
CA GLU A 405 -16.26 -10.62 -30.06
C GLU A 405 -14.99 -11.44 -29.81
N ARG A 406 -14.21 -11.67 -30.87
CA ARG A 406 -12.92 -12.35 -30.80
C ARG A 406 -11.95 -11.60 -29.88
N ALA A 407 -11.87 -10.27 -29.97
CA ALA A 407 -11.01 -9.46 -29.11
C ALA A 407 -11.49 -9.49 -27.65
N ALA A 408 -12.80 -9.35 -27.42
CA ALA A 408 -13.40 -9.40 -26.09
C ALA A 408 -13.16 -10.75 -25.40
N ALA A 409 -13.33 -11.85 -26.14
CA ALA A 409 -13.11 -13.19 -25.62
C ALA A 409 -11.63 -13.43 -25.23
N ARG A 410 -10.69 -13.01 -26.07
CA ARG A 410 -9.24 -13.11 -25.80
C ARG A 410 -8.82 -12.31 -24.57
N LYS A 411 -9.32 -11.07 -24.46
CA LYS A 411 -9.13 -10.25 -23.26
C LYS A 411 -9.75 -10.93 -22.02
N GLY A 412 -10.92 -11.54 -22.18
CA GLY A 412 -11.59 -12.28 -21.13
C GLY A 412 -10.80 -13.48 -20.59
N ILE A 413 -10.14 -14.24 -21.48
CA ILE A 413 -9.25 -15.34 -21.09
C ILE A 413 -8.11 -14.85 -20.20
N LEU A 414 -7.46 -13.74 -20.58
CA LEU A 414 -6.39 -13.12 -19.77
C LEU A 414 -6.93 -12.63 -18.41
N GLN A 415 -8.10 -12.02 -18.39
CA GLN A 415 -8.74 -11.57 -17.13
C GLN A 415 -9.00 -12.73 -16.17
N VAL A 416 -9.51 -13.86 -16.66
CA VAL A 416 -9.70 -15.07 -15.86
C VAL A 416 -8.35 -15.60 -15.36
N ALA A 417 -7.31 -15.62 -16.20
CA ALA A 417 -5.97 -16.05 -15.79
C ALA A 417 -5.38 -15.19 -14.66
N ASP A 418 -5.48 -13.86 -14.80
CA ASP A 418 -5.01 -12.90 -13.80
C ASP A 418 -5.79 -13.00 -12.48
N ALA A 419 -7.10 -13.24 -12.55
CA ALA A 419 -7.92 -13.47 -11.36
C ALA A 419 -7.55 -14.76 -10.63
N LEU A 420 -7.36 -15.87 -11.35
CA LEU A 420 -6.92 -17.14 -10.78
C LEU A 420 -5.54 -17.03 -10.12
N ARG A 421 -4.63 -16.24 -10.71
CA ARG A 421 -3.32 -15.93 -10.12
C ARG A 421 -3.47 -15.15 -8.83
N ARG A 422 -4.27 -14.07 -8.81
CA ARG A 422 -4.55 -13.27 -7.60
C ARG A 422 -5.20 -14.09 -6.49
N ALA A 423 -6.06 -15.05 -6.86
CA ALA A 423 -6.71 -15.98 -5.94
C ALA A 423 -5.77 -17.08 -5.40
N GLY A 424 -4.48 -17.09 -5.76
CA GLY A 424 -3.52 -18.09 -5.27
C GLY A 424 -3.71 -19.48 -5.86
N LYS A 425 -4.27 -19.57 -7.08
CA LYS A 425 -4.48 -20.84 -7.80
C LYS A 425 -3.51 -21.00 -8.98
N PRO A 426 -2.19 -21.18 -8.75
CA PRO A 426 -1.17 -21.09 -9.80
C PRO A 426 -1.32 -22.15 -10.90
N LYS A 427 -1.83 -23.35 -10.59
CA LYS A 427 -2.05 -24.40 -11.61
C LYS A 427 -3.19 -24.05 -12.57
N GLU A 428 -4.28 -23.50 -12.04
CA GLU A 428 -5.42 -23.05 -12.87
C GLU A 428 -5.04 -21.81 -13.67
N ALA A 429 -4.37 -20.84 -13.03
CA ALA A 429 -3.85 -19.65 -13.70
C ALA A 429 -2.88 -19.99 -14.83
N GLY A 430 -1.93 -20.92 -14.60
CA GLY A 430 -0.99 -21.38 -15.63
C GLY A 430 -1.70 -22.00 -16.83
N ARG A 431 -2.78 -22.76 -16.61
CA ARG A 431 -3.61 -23.32 -17.69
C ARG A 431 -4.30 -22.20 -18.48
N ALA A 432 -4.86 -21.23 -17.77
CA ALA A 432 -5.53 -20.09 -18.39
C ALA A 432 -4.55 -19.20 -19.19
N TYR A 433 -3.34 -18.96 -18.70
CA TYR A 433 -2.30 -18.23 -19.46
C TYR A 433 -1.80 -19.01 -20.68
N ALA A 434 -1.67 -20.34 -20.59
CA ALA A 434 -1.34 -21.17 -21.74
C ALA A 434 -2.43 -21.07 -22.82
N VAL A 435 -3.70 -21.10 -22.42
CA VAL A 435 -4.83 -20.83 -23.33
C VAL A 435 -4.73 -19.41 -23.91
N ALA A 436 -4.50 -18.40 -23.08
CA ALA A 436 -4.37 -17.02 -23.54
C ALA A 436 -3.27 -16.86 -24.60
N LEU A 437 -2.14 -17.53 -24.40
CA LEU A 437 -1.01 -17.51 -25.34
C LEU A 437 -1.39 -18.12 -26.69
N GLY A 438 -2.09 -19.27 -26.69
CA GLY A 438 -2.55 -19.92 -27.91
C GLY A 438 -3.61 -19.13 -28.69
N PHE A 439 -4.25 -18.16 -28.03
CA PHE A 439 -5.24 -17.26 -28.61
C PHE A 439 -4.74 -15.83 -28.80
N ALA A 440 -3.46 -15.56 -28.53
CA ALA A 440 -2.87 -14.24 -28.69
C ALA A 440 -3.04 -13.75 -30.14
N GLY A 441 -3.65 -12.58 -30.31
CA GLY A 441 -3.87 -11.98 -31.63
C GLY A 441 -2.68 -11.19 -32.18
N ASP A 442 -1.80 -10.78 -31.28
CA ASP A 442 -0.64 -9.94 -31.52
C ASP A 442 0.45 -10.26 -30.50
N ASP A 443 1.62 -9.68 -30.71
CA ASP A 443 2.79 -9.92 -29.85
C ASP A 443 2.64 -9.30 -28.45
N ASP A 444 1.83 -8.25 -28.27
CA ASP A 444 1.62 -7.65 -26.94
C ASP A 444 0.78 -8.56 -26.03
N ALA A 445 -0.27 -9.16 -26.58
CA ALA A 445 -1.03 -10.20 -25.91
C ALA A 445 -0.16 -11.43 -25.61
N ALA A 446 0.69 -11.83 -26.57
CA ALA A 446 1.60 -12.97 -26.38
C ALA A 446 2.64 -12.69 -25.27
N ARG A 447 3.23 -11.49 -25.21
CA ARG A 447 4.15 -11.09 -24.12
C ARG A 447 3.48 -11.15 -22.77
N THR A 448 2.25 -10.65 -22.67
CA THR A 448 1.46 -10.68 -21.43
C THR A 448 1.19 -12.12 -20.99
N ALA A 449 0.76 -12.98 -21.90
CA ALA A 449 0.52 -14.39 -21.60
C ALA A 449 1.81 -15.14 -21.24
N LEU A 450 2.94 -14.89 -21.93
CA LEU A 450 4.25 -15.47 -21.61
C LEU A 450 4.72 -15.07 -20.21
N ALA A 451 4.56 -13.80 -19.82
CA ALA A 451 4.88 -13.35 -18.47
C ALA A 451 4.00 -14.05 -17.41
N GLY A 452 2.72 -14.27 -17.73
CA GLY A 452 1.80 -15.06 -16.91
C GLY A 452 2.23 -16.53 -16.77
N VAL A 453 2.63 -17.18 -17.87
CA VAL A 453 3.16 -18.55 -17.86
C VAL A 453 4.45 -18.64 -17.05
N ALA A 454 5.37 -17.68 -17.19
CA ALA A 454 6.60 -17.63 -16.41
C ALA A 454 6.32 -17.50 -14.90
N ALA A 455 5.29 -16.74 -14.51
CA ALA A 455 4.87 -16.57 -13.12
C ALA A 455 4.07 -17.75 -12.56
N CYS A 456 3.41 -18.53 -13.41
CA CYS A 456 2.58 -19.68 -13.04
C CYS A 456 2.90 -20.88 -13.96
N PRO A 457 4.13 -21.42 -13.90
CA PRO A 457 4.58 -22.41 -14.86
C PRO A 457 3.89 -23.75 -14.65
N ILE A 458 3.46 -24.35 -15.75
CA ILE A 458 2.88 -25.69 -15.77
C ILE A 458 3.45 -26.49 -16.95
N PRO A 459 3.57 -27.83 -16.83
CA PRO A 459 4.01 -28.69 -17.93
C PRO A 459 3.18 -28.51 -19.21
N ALA A 460 1.86 -28.37 -19.08
CA ALA A 460 0.94 -28.28 -20.22
C ALA A 460 1.12 -26.99 -21.07
N ALA A 461 1.88 -26.00 -20.60
CA ALA A 461 2.20 -24.81 -21.37
C ALA A 461 3.34 -25.03 -22.37
N PHE A 462 4.05 -26.17 -22.31
CA PHE A 462 5.23 -26.43 -23.12
C PHE A 462 5.01 -26.22 -24.62
N GLU A 463 4.02 -26.90 -25.22
CA GLU A 463 3.80 -26.85 -26.67
C GLU A 463 3.50 -25.43 -27.17
N VAL A 464 2.64 -24.70 -26.45
CA VAL A 464 2.24 -23.34 -26.86
C VAL A 464 3.37 -22.32 -26.68
N VAL A 465 4.22 -22.48 -25.65
CA VAL A 465 5.41 -21.63 -25.48
C VAL A 465 6.42 -21.93 -26.59
N MET A 466 6.63 -23.20 -26.92
CA MET A 466 7.53 -23.61 -28.00
C MET A 466 7.11 -23.04 -29.36
N GLU A 467 5.81 -22.99 -29.66
CA GLU A 467 5.28 -22.44 -30.91
C GLU A 467 5.62 -20.95 -31.10
N VAL A 468 5.60 -20.17 -30.02
CA VAL A 468 5.88 -18.72 -30.07
C VAL A 468 7.34 -18.37 -29.83
N ALA A 469 8.13 -19.29 -29.27
CA ALA A 469 9.50 -19.04 -28.83
C ALA A 469 10.45 -18.64 -29.97
N GLY A 470 10.18 -19.11 -31.20
CA GLY A 470 10.97 -18.77 -32.38
C GLY A 470 10.73 -17.35 -32.93
N ARG A 471 9.74 -16.60 -32.41
CA ARG A 471 9.45 -15.24 -32.89
C ARG A 471 10.44 -14.25 -32.27
N GLU A 472 11.18 -13.54 -33.13
CA GLU A 472 12.23 -12.61 -32.71
C GLU A 472 11.74 -11.57 -31.68
N SER A 473 10.55 -11.03 -31.91
CA SER A 473 9.89 -10.00 -31.08
C SER A 473 9.47 -10.47 -29.68
N LEU A 474 9.48 -11.79 -29.44
CA LEU A 474 9.04 -12.42 -28.20
C LEU A 474 10.18 -13.10 -27.42
N LYS A 475 11.38 -13.21 -28.00
CA LYS A 475 12.55 -13.85 -27.34
C LYS A 475 12.77 -13.37 -25.89
N PRO A 476 12.70 -12.07 -25.56
CA PRO A 476 12.93 -11.59 -24.19
C PRO A 476 11.95 -12.15 -23.16
N GLN A 477 10.73 -12.48 -23.56
CA GLN A 477 9.68 -13.06 -22.70
C GLN A 477 9.61 -14.59 -22.82
N ALA A 478 9.95 -15.13 -23.99
CA ALA A 478 9.94 -16.57 -24.24
C ALA A 478 11.02 -17.31 -23.43
N VAL A 479 12.23 -16.73 -23.30
CA VAL A 479 13.32 -17.38 -22.56
C VAL A 479 12.98 -17.59 -21.07
N PRO A 480 12.50 -16.57 -20.31
CA PRO A 480 12.04 -16.79 -18.93
C PRO A 480 10.87 -17.77 -18.82
N ALA A 481 9.90 -17.71 -19.75
CA ALA A 481 8.76 -18.63 -19.75
C ALA A 481 9.19 -20.08 -19.99
N LEU A 482 10.04 -20.33 -21.00
CA LEU A 482 10.63 -21.65 -21.27
C LEU A 482 11.45 -22.16 -20.10
N THR A 483 12.23 -21.28 -19.45
CA THR A 483 13.04 -21.66 -18.27
C THR A 483 12.15 -22.13 -17.13
N ALA A 484 11.08 -21.39 -16.84
CA ALA A 484 10.13 -21.75 -15.80
C ALA A 484 9.36 -23.04 -16.14
N VAL A 485 8.93 -23.18 -17.40
CA VAL A 485 8.26 -24.40 -17.89
C VAL A 485 9.19 -25.61 -17.87
N ALA A 486 10.47 -25.47 -18.23
CA ALA A 486 11.47 -26.52 -18.12
C ALA A 486 11.59 -27.03 -16.68
N GLY A 487 11.67 -26.12 -15.69
CA GLY A 487 11.65 -26.49 -14.27
C GLY A 487 10.37 -27.24 -13.88
N ALA A 488 9.21 -26.81 -14.37
CA ALA A 488 7.94 -27.50 -14.11
C ALA A 488 7.88 -28.90 -14.77
N LEU A 489 8.46 -29.07 -15.96
CA LEU A 489 8.58 -30.36 -16.66
C LEU A 489 9.50 -31.32 -15.90
N VAL A 490 10.64 -30.84 -15.40
CA VAL A 490 11.55 -31.63 -14.54
C VAL A 490 10.82 -32.11 -13.28
N ALA A 491 10.11 -31.21 -12.60
CA ALA A 491 9.33 -31.56 -11.41
C ALA A 491 8.20 -32.57 -11.70
N ALA A 492 7.68 -32.57 -12.92
CA ALA A 492 6.66 -33.53 -13.39
C ALA A 492 7.25 -34.84 -13.96
N GLY A 493 8.58 -35.00 -13.98
CA GLY A 493 9.26 -36.18 -14.54
C GLY A 493 9.22 -36.26 -16.07
N GLN A 494 8.87 -35.18 -16.77
CA GLN A 494 8.77 -35.12 -18.24
C GLN A 494 10.13 -34.80 -18.86
N ARG A 495 11.08 -35.74 -18.73
CA ARG A 495 12.51 -35.56 -19.09
C ARG A 495 12.72 -35.10 -20.53
N GLU A 496 12.10 -35.74 -21.51
CA GLU A 496 12.32 -35.44 -22.93
C GLU A 496 11.90 -34.01 -23.30
N GLN A 497 10.73 -33.57 -22.82
CA GLN A 497 10.25 -32.21 -23.04
C GLN A 497 11.10 -31.18 -22.28
N ALA A 498 11.57 -31.49 -21.06
CA ALA A 498 12.47 -30.63 -20.32
C ALA A 498 13.80 -30.42 -21.07
N LEU A 499 14.41 -31.49 -21.60
CA LEU A 499 15.62 -31.40 -22.42
C LEU A 499 15.39 -30.54 -23.67
N LYS A 500 14.27 -30.77 -24.38
CA LYS A 500 13.92 -29.97 -25.56
C LYS A 500 13.70 -28.48 -25.23
N ALA A 501 13.12 -28.17 -24.07
CA ALA A 501 13.01 -26.79 -23.60
C ALA A 501 14.38 -26.16 -23.37
N TYR A 502 15.31 -26.87 -22.71
CA TYR A 502 16.68 -26.40 -22.49
C TYR A 502 17.47 -26.22 -23.78
N GLU A 503 17.34 -27.14 -24.74
CA GLU A 503 17.93 -27.00 -26.08
C GLU A 503 17.39 -25.76 -26.80
N THR A 504 16.10 -25.51 -26.70
CA THR A 504 15.49 -24.31 -27.31
C THR A 504 15.99 -23.03 -26.65
N ILE A 505 16.12 -23.01 -25.32
CA ILE A 505 16.69 -21.85 -24.61
C ILE A 505 18.15 -21.62 -25.03
N ARG A 506 18.93 -22.69 -25.22
CA ARG A 506 20.30 -22.61 -25.74
C ARG A 506 20.31 -21.97 -27.13
N ASP A 507 19.47 -22.45 -28.04
CA ASP A 507 19.47 -22.03 -29.44
C ASP A 507 18.93 -20.60 -29.63
N LEU A 508 18.00 -20.16 -28.78
CA LEU A 508 17.52 -18.77 -28.75
C LEU A 508 18.58 -17.77 -28.27
N GLY A 509 19.61 -18.27 -27.57
CA GLY A 509 20.61 -17.45 -26.93
C GLY A 509 20.10 -16.83 -25.62
N GLY A 510 21.05 -16.36 -24.83
CA GLY A 510 20.79 -15.74 -23.53
C GLY A 510 22.08 -15.25 -22.87
N GLY A 511 21.93 -14.54 -21.75
CA GLY A 511 23.09 -14.13 -20.95
C GLY A 511 23.79 -15.33 -20.31
N THR A 512 24.99 -15.10 -19.78
CA THR A 512 25.80 -16.10 -19.08
C THR A 512 25.03 -16.91 -18.04
N GLU A 513 24.17 -16.26 -17.24
CA GLU A 513 23.40 -16.93 -16.18
C GLU A 513 22.37 -17.92 -16.75
N THR A 514 21.68 -17.55 -17.83
CA THR A 514 20.73 -18.45 -18.51
C THR A 514 21.46 -19.69 -19.02
N MET A 515 22.62 -19.52 -19.66
CA MET A 515 23.40 -20.64 -20.18
C MET A 515 23.94 -21.56 -19.09
N ARG A 516 24.32 -21.01 -17.92
CA ARG A 516 24.68 -21.81 -16.74
C ARG A 516 23.50 -22.65 -16.24
N LEU A 517 22.30 -22.06 -16.17
CA LEU A 517 21.09 -22.78 -15.76
C LEU A 517 20.75 -23.90 -16.74
N VAL A 518 20.84 -23.63 -18.05
CA VAL A 518 20.63 -24.63 -19.12
C VAL A 518 21.65 -25.77 -18.98
N ALA A 519 22.94 -25.45 -18.85
CA ALA A 519 24.00 -26.45 -18.68
C ALA A 519 23.76 -27.34 -17.46
N LYS A 520 23.43 -26.74 -16.32
CA LYS A 520 23.12 -27.49 -15.11
C LYS A 520 21.88 -28.38 -15.30
N GLY A 521 20.78 -27.82 -15.80
CA GLY A 521 19.53 -28.54 -16.01
C GLY A 521 19.68 -29.74 -16.96
N MET A 522 20.41 -29.58 -18.06
CA MET A 522 20.71 -30.66 -18.99
C MET A 522 21.60 -31.75 -18.34
N LYS A 523 22.63 -31.36 -17.59
CA LYS A 523 23.53 -32.29 -16.88
C LYS A 523 22.80 -33.08 -15.79
N ASP A 524 21.95 -32.42 -15.00
CA ASP A 524 21.12 -33.05 -13.95
C ASP A 524 20.12 -34.05 -14.57
N LEU A 525 19.67 -33.79 -15.80
CA LEU A 525 18.88 -34.71 -16.61
C LEU A 525 19.73 -35.76 -17.36
N GLY A 526 21.02 -35.87 -17.07
CA GLY A 526 21.92 -36.88 -17.63
C GLY A 526 22.20 -36.72 -19.12
N ALA A 527 22.10 -35.51 -19.67
CA ALA A 527 22.58 -35.21 -21.02
C ALA A 527 24.12 -35.18 -21.01
N ASP A 528 24.74 -35.76 -22.04
CA ASP A 528 26.18 -35.66 -22.26
C ASP A 528 26.48 -34.31 -22.93
N ILE A 529 26.85 -33.32 -22.12
CA ILE A 529 27.10 -31.95 -22.55
C ILE A 529 28.46 -31.46 -22.04
N ASP A 530 29.25 -30.91 -22.95
CA ASP A 530 30.44 -30.16 -22.60
C ASP A 530 30.04 -28.77 -22.09
N VAL A 531 29.88 -28.66 -20.76
CA VAL A 531 29.55 -27.41 -20.07
C VAL A 531 30.58 -26.32 -20.35
N SER A 532 31.84 -26.69 -20.55
CA SER A 532 32.92 -25.75 -20.84
C SER A 532 32.74 -25.15 -22.23
N ALA A 533 32.44 -25.97 -23.23
CA ALA A 533 32.13 -25.52 -24.59
C ALA A 533 30.86 -24.64 -24.62
N LEU A 534 29.82 -25.04 -23.88
CA LEU A 534 28.55 -24.30 -23.79
C LEU A 534 28.69 -22.92 -23.12
N LEU A 535 29.76 -22.71 -22.35
CA LEU A 535 30.07 -21.43 -21.72
C LEU A 535 31.26 -20.72 -22.37
N GLY A 536 31.91 -21.32 -23.37
CA GLY A 536 33.12 -20.79 -24.01
C GLY A 536 34.32 -20.73 -23.05
N ILE A 537 34.38 -21.61 -22.05
CA ILE A 537 35.44 -21.66 -21.03
C ILE A 537 36.71 -22.27 -21.61
N VAL A 538 37.84 -21.60 -21.38
CA VAL A 538 39.18 -22.10 -21.73
C VAL A 538 39.74 -22.89 -20.56
N THR A 539 39.86 -24.21 -20.71
CA THR A 539 40.22 -25.15 -19.62
C THR A 539 41.63 -25.70 -19.72
N ASN A 540 42.15 -25.89 -20.94
CA ASN A 540 43.49 -26.42 -21.19
C ASN A 540 44.55 -25.31 -21.27
N TRP A 541 45.58 -25.38 -20.44
CA TRP A 541 46.65 -24.39 -20.36
C TRP A 541 48.03 -25.05 -20.26
N TRP A 542 49.05 -24.43 -20.84
CA TRP A 542 50.44 -24.61 -20.46
C TRP A 542 50.85 -23.47 -19.55
N VAL A 543 51.49 -23.78 -18.43
CA VAL A 543 51.89 -22.80 -17.41
C VAL A 543 53.38 -22.91 -17.13
N VAL A 544 54.07 -21.78 -16.99
CA VAL A 544 55.48 -21.73 -16.56
C VAL A 544 55.71 -20.55 -15.60
N GLY A 545 56.50 -20.79 -14.56
CA GLY A 545 56.75 -19.86 -13.46
C GLY A 545 57.11 -20.64 -12.18
N PRO A 546 57.23 -19.98 -11.02
CA PRO A 546 57.25 -18.54 -10.83
C PRO A 546 58.62 -17.93 -11.22
N PHE A 547 58.59 -16.83 -11.96
CA PHE A 547 59.72 -15.92 -12.16
C PHE A 547 59.71 -14.82 -11.09
N GLU A 548 60.87 -14.33 -10.69
CA GLU A 548 60.96 -13.20 -9.76
C GLU A 548 60.56 -11.89 -10.45
N LEU A 549 59.76 -11.05 -9.80
CA LEU A 549 59.36 -9.74 -10.34
C LEU A 549 60.53 -8.74 -10.42
N GLY A 550 61.49 -8.84 -9.49
CA GLY A 550 62.64 -7.94 -9.39
C GLY A 550 62.29 -6.54 -8.83
N PRO A 551 63.31 -5.70 -8.59
CA PRO A 551 63.11 -4.35 -8.09
C PRO A 551 62.33 -3.50 -9.10
N GLU A 552 61.51 -2.57 -8.60
CA GLU A 552 60.72 -1.63 -9.42
C GLU A 552 59.88 -2.32 -10.52
N ASN A 553 59.44 -3.56 -10.27
CA ASN A 553 58.67 -4.37 -11.21
C ASN A 553 59.39 -4.66 -12.54
N ALA A 554 60.72 -4.66 -12.55
CA ALA A 554 61.53 -4.77 -13.77
C ALA A 554 61.12 -5.94 -14.67
N ALA A 555 60.86 -7.12 -14.10
CA ALA A 555 60.51 -8.31 -14.85
C ALA A 555 59.11 -8.24 -15.50
N TRP A 556 58.23 -7.32 -15.07
CA TRP A 556 56.97 -7.07 -15.75
C TRP A 556 57.20 -6.58 -17.18
N ASN A 557 58.18 -5.69 -17.39
CA ASN A 557 58.47 -5.10 -18.70
C ASN A 557 59.54 -5.85 -19.50
N GLN A 558 60.18 -6.87 -18.90
CA GLN A 558 61.13 -7.74 -19.59
C GLN A 558 60.43 -8.90 -20.30
N ALA A 559 60.99 -9.33 -21.44
CA ALA A 559 60.63 -10.59 -22.07
C ALA A 559 61.34 -11.77 -21.37
N LEU A 560 60.64 -12.47 -20.46
CA LEU A 560 61.23 -13.54 -19.65
C LEU A 560 61.24 -14.90 -20.37
N ILE A 561 60.26 -15.11 -21.25
CA ILE A 561 60.10 -16.37 -21.99
C ILE A 561 60.33 -16.23 -23.50
N GLY A 562 60.66 -15.02 -23.96
CA GLY A 562 60.69 -14.67 -25.38
C GLY A 562 59.34 -14.18 -25.91
N GLU A 563 58.44 -13.71 -25.04
CA GLU A 563 57.12 -13.25 -25.45
C GLU A 563 57.17 -12.17 -26.55
N PRO A 564 56.23 -12.18 -27.50
CA PRO A 564 55.02 -13.01 -27.53
C PRO A 564 55.21 -14.40 -28.18
N ASN A 565 56.41 -14.75 -28.64
CA ASN A 565 56.66 -16.04 -29.29
C ASN A 565 56.96 -17.11 -28.24
N VAL A 566 56.11 -18.14 -28.16
CA VAL A 566 56.24 -19.20 -27.16
C VAL A 566 56.88 -20.44 -27.76
N ASP A 567 57.95 -20.93 -27.11
CA ASP A 567 58.51 -22.26 -27.32
C ASP A 567 58.22 -23.14 -26.09
N LEU A 568 57.32 -24.11 -26.25
CA LEU A 568 56.93 -25.03 -25.18
C LEU A 568 58.04 -26.01 -24.78
N ASN A 569 59.09 -26.16 -25.60
CA ASN A 569 60.25 -27.01 -25.29
C ASN A 569 61.38 -26.23 -24.59
N ALA A 570 61.31 -24.89 -24.59
CA ALA A 570 62.30 -24.05 -23.96
C ALA A 570 62.32 -24.28 -22.44
N ARG A 571 63.50 -24.04 -21.87
CA ARG A 571 63.82 -24.25 -20.46
C ARG A 571 64.31 -22.91 -19.91
N TYR A 572 63.73 -22.45 -18.82
CA TYR A 572 64.06 -21.16 -18.24
C TYR A 572 64.70 -21.31 -16.86
N MET A 573 65.38 -20.27 -16.40
CA MET A 573 66.00 -20.24 -15.08
C MET A 573 65.43 -19.07 -14.28
N ALA A 574 64.97 -19.36 -13.07
CA ALA A 574 64.69 -18.36 -12.03
C ALA A 574 65.72 -18.55 -10.90
N GLY A 575 66.76 -17.71 -10.91
CA GLY A 575 67.95 -17.94 -10.08
C GLY A 575 68.60 -19.28 -10.40
N LYS A 576 68.66 -20.18 -9.42
CA LYS A 576 69.20 -21.55 -9.57
C LYS A 576 68.13 -22.59 -9.94
N ARG A 577 66.86 -22.22 -10.00
CA ARG A 577 65.74 -23.14 -10.28
C ARG A 577 65.46 -23.20 -11.78
N ARG A 578 65.43 -24.41 -12.33
CA ARG A 578 64.95 -24.66 -13.69
C ARG A 578 63.42 -24.60 -13.72
N LEU A 579 62.87 -23.88 -14.69
CA LEU A 579 61.45 -23.76 -14.96
C LEU A 579 61.11 -24.39 -16.31
N ASP A 580 60.08 -25.21 -16.29
CA ASP A 580 59.61 -26.04 -17.40
C ASP A 580 58.12 -25.75 -17.60
N TRP A 581 57.67 -25.66 -18.86
CA TRP A 581 56.24 -25.60 -19.15
C TRP A 581 55.53 -26.86 -18.63
N ARG A 582 54.43 -26.66 -17.92
CA ARG A 582 53.57 -27.73 -17.40
C ARG A 582 52.19 -27.60 -17.99
N GLN A 583 51.65 -28.70 -18.50
CA GLN A 583 50.26 -28.70 -18.93
C GLN A 583 49.32 -28.90 -17.75
N VAL A 584 48.25 -28.12 -17.73
CA VAL A 584 47.24 -28.09 -16.68
C VAL A 584 45.87 -28.00 -17.33
N VAL A 585 44.94 -28.79 -16.83
CA VAL A 585 43.52 -28.76 -17.25
C VAL A 585 42.71 -28.35 -16.04
N SER A 586 41.96 -27.24 -16.12
CA SER A 586 41.04 -26.87 -15.07
C SER A 586 39.84 -27.83 -15.03
N GLN A 587 39.48 -28.26 -13.82
CA GLN A 587 38.28 -29.06 -13.54
C GLN A 587 37.19 -28.22 -12.83
N ASP A 588 37.42 -26.92 -12.63
CA ASP A 588 36.47 -26.00 -12.01
C ASP A 588 35.40 -25.59 -13.03
N GLU A 589 34.13 -25.53 -12.61
CA GLU A 589 32.99 -25.22 -13.48
C GLU A 589 33.04 -23.79 -14.08
N ARG A 590 33.91 -22.93 -13.58
CA ARG A 590 34.17 -21.57 -14.09
C ARG A 590 35.47 -21.48 -14.88
N GLY A 591 36.22 -22.59 -15.02
CA GLY A 591 37.54 -22.62 -15.65
C GLY A 591 38.66 -22.01 -14.80
N LEU A 592 38.46 -21.89 -13.49
CA LEU A 592 39.45 -21.31 -12.59
C LEU A 592 40.69 -22.20 -12.48
N LEU A 593 41.87 -21.58 -12.57
CA LEU A 593 43.16 -22.24 -12.42
C LEU A 593 43.94 -21.56 -11.30
N ASP A 594 44.20 -22.33 -10.24
CA ASP A 594 44.96 -21.90 -9.06
C ASP A 594 46.46 -22.14 -9.28
N LEU A 595 47.19 -21.05 -9.51
CA LEU A 595 48.62 -21.06 -9.77
C LEU A 595 49.45 -21.37 -8.52
N LEU A 596 48.94 -21.13 -7.30
CA LEU A 596 49.63 -21.56 -6.08
C LEU A 596 49.67 -23.08 -6.00
N LYS A 597 48.57 -23.76 -6.38
CA LYS A 597 48.54 -25.23 -6.46
C LYS A 597 49.44 -25.77 -7.56
N VAL A 598 49.52 -25.08 -8.71
CA VAL A 598 50.27 -25.54 -9.89
C VAL A 598 51.78 -25.29 -9.76
N LEU A 599 52.18 -24.12 -9.27
CA LEU A 599 53.56 -23.62 -9.26
C LEU A 599 54.19 -23.56 -7.86
N GLY A 600 53.38 -23.73 -6.82
CA GLY A 600 53.76 -23.58 -5.42
C GLY A 600 53.60 -22.15 -4.92
N PRO A 601 53.68 -21.92 -3.59
CA PRO A 601 53.57 -20.60 -3.00
C PRO A 601 54.64 -19.63 -3.52
N ALA A 602 54.21 -18.47 -4.01
CA ALA A 602 55.08 -17.40 -4.45
C ALA A 602 54.41 -16.04 -4.19
N GLN A 603 55.21 -15.02 -3.93
CA GLN A 603 54.79 -13.61 -3.81
C GLN A 603 55.74 -12.76 -4.63
N GLN A 604 55.27 -11.61 -5.13
CA GLN A 604 56.04 -10.77 -6.03
C GLN A 604 56.64 -11.59 -7.20
N ALA A 605 55.79 -12.40 -7.82
CA ALA A 605 56.20 -13.39 -8.81
C ALA A 605 55.40 -13.27 -10.10
N ILE A 606 55.95 -13.78 -11.20
CA ILE A 606 55.31 -13.81 -12.51
C ILE A 606 55.14 -15.25 -12.96
N ALA A 607 54.01 -15.57 -13.57
CA ALA A 607 53.78 -16.79 -14.32
C ALA A 607 53.30 -16.44 -15.72
N TYR A 608 53.46 -17.38 -16.64
CA TYR A 608 52.85 -17.32 -17.95
C TYR A 608 51.88 -18.48 -18.11
N ALA A 609 50.72 -18.19 -18.71
CA ALA A 609 49.73 -19.17 -19.12
C ALA A 609 49.52 -19.06 -20.63
N TYR A 610 49.58 -20.20 -21.31
CA TYR A 610 49.54 -20.30 -22.76
C TYR A 610 48.50 -21.31 -23.19
N THR A 611 47.74 -21.01 -24.24
CA THR A 611 46.83 -21.95 -24.89
C THR A 611 46.80 -21.75 -26.39
N GLU A 612 46.44 -22.80 -27.10
CA GLU A 612 46.12 -22.77 -28.52
C GLU A 612 44.68 -23.22 -28.70
N ILE A 613 43.91 -22.40 -29.42
CA ILE A 613 42.53 -22.70 -29.78
C ILE A 613 42.39 -22.71 -31.31
N GLU A 614 41.47 -23.51 -31.83
CA GLU A 614 41.08 -23.47 -33.24
C GLU A 614 39.63 -23.05 -33.36
N VAL A 615 39.37 -22.05 -34.21
CA VAL A 615 38.01 -21.63 -34.58
C VAL A 615 37.76 -21.90 -36.06
N PRO A 616 36.54 -22.33 -36.45
CA PRO A 616 36.26 -22.72 -37.83
C PRO A 616 36.30 -21.56 -38.83
N GLN A 617 36.02 -20.33 -38.35
CA GLN A 617 35.98 -19.12 -39.17
C GLN A 617 36.46 -17.91 -38.38
N GLU A 618 36.84 -16.84 -39.08
CA GLU A 618 37.18 -15.58 -38.44
C GLU A 618 35.98 -15.06 -37.62
N THR A 619 36.22 -14.73 -36.35
CA THR A 619 35.15 -14.47 -35.38
C THR A 619 35.50 -13.25 -34.52
N PRO A 620 34.71 -12.16 -34.58
CA PRO A 620 34.75 -11.12 -33.55
C PRO A 620 34.42 -11.74 -32.20
N ALA A 621 35.28 -11.50 -31.21
CA ALA A 621 35.15 -12.12 -29.89
C ALA A 621 35.55 -11.15 -28.77
N VAL A 622 35.26 -11.55 -27.54
CA VAL A 622 35.63 -10.88 -26.31
C VAL A 622 36.27 -11.92 -25.41
N LEU A 623 37.53 -11.71 -25.02
CA LEU A 623 38.11 -12.44 -23.90
C LEU A 623 37.53 -11.87 -22.61
N ARG A 624 36.78 -12.70 -21.89
CA ARG A 624 36.27 -12.40 -20.56
C ARG A 624 37.21 -13.03 -19.56
N ILE A 625 37.96 -12.20 -18.84
CA ILE A 625 39.09 -12.60 -18.01
C ILE A 625 38.75 -12.27 -16.56
N GLY A 626 39.06 -13.20 -15.66
CA GLY A 626 39.17 -12.94 -14.23
C GLY A 626 40.58 -13.33 -13.79
N VAL A 627 41.28 -12.43 -13.10
CA VAL A 627 42.65 -12.61 -12.63
C VAL A 627 42.78 -12.06 -11.22
N ASP A 628 43.50 -12.78 -10.37
CA ASP A 628 44.06 -12.29 -9.12
C ASP A 628 45.35 -11.51 -9.42
N ASP A 629 45.37 -10.25 -8.99
CA ASP A 629 46.28 -9.15 -9.32
C ASP A 629 46.27 -8.69 -10.79
N SER A 630 47.26 -9.07 -11.59
CA SER A 630 47.55 -8.40 -12.86
C SER A 630 47.84 -9.33 -14.02
N GLU A 631 47.54 -8.84 -15.21
CA GLU A 631 47.71 -9.56 -16.45
C GLU A 631 48.19 -8.68 -17.60
N ARG A 632 48.94 -9.30 -18.49
CA ARG A 632 49.23 -8.82 -19.83
C ARG A 632 48.90 -9.94 -20.80
N VAL A 633 48.14 -9.64 -21.84
CA VAL A 633 47.55 -10.63 -22.74
C VAL A 633 47.97 -10.38 -24.16
N TRP A 634 48.37 -11.44 -24.85
CA TRP A 634 48.62 -11.44 -26.28
C TRP A 634 47.72 -12.44 -26.97
N VAL A 635 47.23 -12.05 -28.14
CA VAL A 635 46.49 -12.93 -29.04
C VAL A 635 47.20 -12.91 -30.39
N ASN A 636 47.60 -14.08 -30.88
CA ASN A 636 48.31 -14.23 -32.17
C ASN A 636 49.57 -13.35 -32.30
N GLY A 637 50.27 -13.12 -31.20
CA GLY A 637 51.48 -12.29 -31.17
C GLY A 637 51.23 -10.81 -30.90
N GLU A 638 49.99 -10.33 -30.97
CA GLU A 638 49.65 -8.93 -30.71
C GLU A 638 49.27 -8.74 -29.24
N LYS A 639 49.82 -7.71 -28.57
CA LYS A 639 49.46 -7.36 -27.19
C LYS A 639 48.09 -6.68 -27.19
N VAL A 640 47.06 -7.39 -26.74
CA VAL A 640 45.66 -6.92 -26.75
C VAL A 640 45.23 -6.27 -25.44
N PHE A 641 45.89 -6.60 -24.33
CA PHE A 641 45.50 -6.08 -23.03
C PHE A 641 46.68 -6.03 -22.05
N GLU A 642 46.64 -5.06 -21.13
CA GLU A 642 47.57 -4.96 -20.02
C GLU A 642 46.94 -4.17 -18.87
N HIS A 643 47.00 -4.73 -17.67
CA HIS A 643 46.61 -4.04 -16.45
C HIS A 643 47.53 -4.48 -15.31
N PHE A 644 48.22 -3.52 -14.68
CA PHE A 644 49.14 -3.78 -13.56
C PHE A 644 48.60 -3.15 -12.28
N VAL A 645 47.80 -3.90 -11.54
CA VAL A 645 47.14 -3.53 -10.28
C VAL A 645 47.04 -4.74 -9.34
N ALA A 646 47.04 -4.53 -8.04
CA ALA A 646 46.72 -5.58 -7.07
C ALA A 646 45.20 -5.65 -6.84
N ARG A 647 44.59 -6.83 -6.99
CA ARG A 647 43.13 -7.03 -6.88
C ARG A 647 42.78 -8.51 -6.75
N GLY A 648 41.66 -8.85 -6.11
CA GLY A 648 41.15 -10.23 -6.13
C GLY A 648 40.50 -10.61 -7.46
N LEU A 649 40.43 -11.91 -7.76
CA LEU A 649 39.73 -12.43 -8.94
C LEU A 649 38.22 -12.20 -8.87
N VAL A 650 37.68 -11.50 -9.88
CA VAL A 650 36.25 -11.49 -10.22
C VAL A 650 36.09 -12.06 -11.63
N VAL A 651 35.18 -13.03 -11.80
CA VAL A 651 34.93 -13.68 -13.11
C VAL A 651 34.42 -12.65 -14.11
N ASP A 652 34.95 -12.69 -15.34
CA ASP A 652 34.61 -11.80 -16.46
C ASP A 652 34.84 -10.30 -16.19
N GLN A 653 35.63 -9.94 -15.16
CA GLN A 653 35.86 -8.55 -14.75
C GLN A 653 36.52 -7.72 -15.85
N ASP A 654 37.42 -8.31 -16.62
CA ASP A 654 38.07 -7.67 -17.76
C ASP A 654 37.48 -8.24 -19.05
N GLN A 655 37.02 -7.35 -19.92
CA GLN A 655 36.40 -7.69 -21.20
C GLN A 655 37.23 -7.08 -22.31
N VAL A 656 37.97 -7.93 -23.02
CA VAL A 656 38.93 -7.52 -24.05
C VAL A 656 38.39 -7.90 -25.42
N PRO A 657 37.91 -6.94 -26.23
CA PRO A 657 37.52 -7.21 -27.60
C PRO A 657 38.72 -7.65 -28.43
N ILE A 658 38.56 -8.74 -29.18
CA ILE A 658 39.59 -9.33 -30.04
C ILE A 658 38.96 -9.85 -31.34
N THR A 659 39.79 -10.14 -32.33
CA THR A 659 39.37 -10.88 -33.54
C THR A 659 40.15 -12.18 -33.61
N LEU A 660 39.44 -13.30 -33.56
CA LEU A 660 40.02 -14.64 -33.77
C LEU A 660 40.08 -14.93 -35.27
N LYS A 661 41.23 -15.37 -35.76
CA LYS A 661 41.45 -15.77 -37.16
C LYS A 661 40.86 -17.16 -37.40
N ALA A 662 40.42 -17.47 -38.61
CA ALA A 662 40.08 -18.84 -38.97
C ALA A 662 41.29 -19.78 -38.75
N GLY A 663 41.06 -20.95 -38.15
CA GLY A 663 42.10 -21.90 -37.77
C GLY A 663 42.73 -21.59 -36.41
N ARG A 664 44.05 -21.84 -36.29
CA ARG A 664 44.79 -21.75 -35.03
C ARG A 664 44.95 -20.31 -34.55
N ASN A 665 44.59 -20.09 -33.29
CA ASN A 665 44.83 -18.87 -32.54
C ASN A 665 45.63 -19.19 -31.27
N VAL A 666 46.55 -18.30 -30.93
CA VAL A 666 47.41 -18.41 -29.75
C VAL A 666 46.98 -17.36 -28.74
N ILE A 667 46.78 -17.77 -27.48
CA ILE A 667 46.55 -16.85 -26.36
C ILE A 667 47.68 -17.06 -25.36
N LEU A 668 48.38 -15.97 -25.04
CA LEU A 668 49.41 -15.93 -24.00
C LEU A 668 49.01 -14.89 -22.95
N MET A 669 49.11 -15.27 -21.69
CA MET A 669 48.94 -14.39 -20.55
C MET A 669 50.22 -14.37 -19.73
N LYS A 670 50.63 -13.20 -19.30
CA LYS A 670 51.64 -12.97 -18.26
C LYS A 670 50.91 -12.47 -17.04
N ILE A 671 51.02 -13.18 -15.93
CA ILE A 671 50.22 -12.96 -14.72
C ILE A 671 51.17 -12.65 -13.58
N TRP A 672 51.01 -11.50 -12.93
CA TRP A 672 51.77 -11.13 -11.74
C TRP A 672 50.98 -11.50 -10.49
N GLN A 673 51.70 -11.96 -9.48
CA GLN A 673 51.25 -12.24 -8.13
C GLN A 673 51.88 -11.24 -7.17
N ASN A 674 51.05 -10.44 -6.52
CA ASN A 674 51.38 -9.58 -5.40
C ASN A 674 51.51 -10.40 -4.11
N THR A 675 50.38 -10.82 -3.51
CA THR A 675 50.27 -11.60 -2.26
C THR A 675 48.93 -12.37 -2.19
N LEU A 676 48.82 -13.34 -1.28
CA LEU A 676 47.60 -14.14 -1.04
C LEU A 676 47.25 -15.08 -2.21
N GLY A 677 46.12 -14.86 -2.89
CA GLY A 677 45.62 -15.74 -3.96
C GLY A 677 46.37 -15.54 -5.27
N TRP A 678 46.46 -16.57 -6.10
CA TRP A 678 47.06 -16.48 -7.43
C TRP A 678 46.27 -17.34 -8.40
N GLU A 679 45.25 -16.76 -9.02
CA GLU A 679 44.28 -17.51 -9.80
C GLU A 679 43.90 -16.75 -11.07
N PHE A 680 43.46 -17.48 -12.10
CA PHE A 680 42.86 -16.87 -13.27
C PHE A 680 41.81 -17.78 -13.92
N CYS A 681 40.91 -17.20 -14.70
CA CYS A 681 39.98 -17.90 -15.59
C CYS A 681 39.75 -17.06 -16.86
N VAL A 682 39.49 -17.75 -17.98
CA VAL A 682 39.19 -17.08 -19.26
C VAL A 682 38.01 -17.76 -19.94
N ARG A 683 37.11 -16.93 -20.48
CA ARG A 683 36.06 -17.33 -21.41
C ARG A 683 36.16 -16.54 -22.70
N ILE A 684 35.70 -17.15 -23.79
CA ILE A 684 35.64 -16.53 -25.11
C ILE A 684 34.18 -16.46 -25.51
N THR A 685 33.66 -15.24 -25.62
CA THR A 685 32.31 -14.99 -26.10
C THR A 685 32.32 -14.13 -27.34
N THR A 686 31.24 -14.14 -28.10
CA THR A 686 30.94 -13.11 -29.09
C THR A 686 30.66 -11.77 -28.38
N PRO A 687 30.63 -10.63 -29.09
CA PRO A 687 30.31 -9.33 -28.51
C PRO A 687 28.93 -9.26 -27.83
N ASP A 688 27.95 -10.03 -28.30
CA ASP A 688 26.61 -10.19 -27.73
C ASP A 688 26.55 -11.22 -26.58
N GLY A 689 27.71 -11.77 -26.17
CA GLY A 689 27.85 -12.60 -24.97
C GLY A 689 27.59 -14.09 -25.17
N GLN A 690 27.37 -14.55 -26.40
CA GLN A 690 27.25 -15.99 -26.70
C GLN A 690 28.61 -16.69 -26.65
N PRO A 691 28.70 -17.95 -26.22
CA PRO A 691 29.96 -18.70 -26.24
C PRO A 691 30.50 -18.83 -27.69
N VAL A 692 31.80 -18.62 -27.89
CA VAL A 692 32.45 -18.96 -29.16
C VAL A 692 32.76 -20.45 -29.16
N SER A 693 32.39 -21.15 -30.23
CA SER A 693 32.78 -22.55 -30.43
C SER A 693 34.25 -22.64 -30.86
N PHE A 694 35.06 -23.33 -30.07
CA PHE A 694 36.47 -23.60 -30.37
C PHE A 694 36.91 -24.98 -29.87
N THR A 695 37.98 -25.52 -30.44
CA THR A 695 38.68 -26.69 -29.89
C THR A 695 40.02 -26.25 -29.30
N GLN A 696 40.43 -26.83 -28.17
CA GLN A 696 41.74 -26.55 -27.56
C GLN A 696 42.75 -27.64 -27.91
N ARG A 697 44.01 -27.25 -28.10
CA ARG A 697 45.10 -28.21 -28.19
C ARG A 697 45.25 -28.95 -26.84
N SER A 698 45.21 -30.27 -26.87
CA SER A 698 45.49 -31.15 -25.72
C SER A 698 46.91 -31.70 -25.75
N ALA A 699 47.34 -32.33 -24.64
CA ALA A 699 48.58 -33.10 -24.60
C ALA A 699 48.40 -34.30 -25.54
N LYS A 700 49.36 -34.55 -26.43
CA LYS A 700 49.51 -35.88 -27.03
C LYS A 700 50.43 -36.71 -26.16
#